data_AF-A0A1M6G3S5-F1
#
_entry.id   AF-A0A1M6G3S5-F1
#
_cell.length_a   1.000
_cell.length_b   1.000
_cell.length_c   1.000
_cell.angle_alpha   90.00
_cell.angle_beta   90.00
_cell.angle_gamma   90.00
#
_symmetry.space_group_name_H-M   'P 1'
#
loop_
_entity.id
_entity.type
_entity.pdbx_description
1 polymer ?
#
loop_
_entity_poly.entity_id
_entity_poly.type
_entity_poly.pdbx_seq_one_letter_code
_entity_poly.pdbx_strand_id
1 'polypeptide(L)'
;MRQRKLLFSAAVGILLLIAGFVHAQPEQTSRIDNSGADTVFYCNGLVPVAPGITIENIDFENSSDGIKISITNYKQGEDRLFYSETELTQNWDPIYGNLELTGAGTAEEYEAAVQQVYYEYLSNNPTPEPRSFSISLLDADYLPHTEHFYLYIEEKGIPWTEARDSAANMDYYGLQGYLATITSSIENEFIWTKIDGVVGWIGASDEEQEGTWKWVTGPELDSVFWQGNYNGYRVNGAYSYWNNGEPNNSNDEDYAHINDDDIGKKSWNDLPNEGGSGNYYPQGFVVEFGGMNGDPDVQLSASAVVAWNPKPVVEVNDFSKLMCGENTQQLQLQIPPNVSTVLRPISTGANVDDESSPEPVIQFPPGEYGTYGFRLEVIDEYDCSRFDTLEVSYQHQPTADFYLDEEECKGYNLQLDFEGEVLNDAQFSWYSNDTVFHSGLNESMEIPLGYGEPGRSVGLKVNENGCVDSTRIEVTVTPVIDFSAETPDGCNPLENRILSDSSEPIEEYFWDLGDGTTTEEKEPTHSFENTGTTDKKFDVSLRVVSAEGCENKGIKKDFITVHPIPAIDFDFEEDLCYSETAAVNYVGSAGEKDDFQWDLSDFESGEIVEDPGKSPGPLRFNLLNRPTASVGLKVISEFGCETEEIIKTYKRKPLFEVSGEPIEGCPPLDAEMEISTTDLVDEVNYSWNLGNGIQSEGNSFSRSFSESDKNYDVKITAVSSLTGCDDTLLLPGKIVVHPVPEADFNANPSSVLISNPVIQFENQTTGATEYSWNFGDESADSDEENPVHRFDEMDRYHVALRAFNDFGCSDSAFTDVSVTFDKVFPPNAFSPNAAKVEDREFRIHSEGIVNEGYKLLIFNRWGEVIFESNSQENGWDGTMKNGDFAPAGVYSWVIEYYDFLGEKHAQQGTVTLIF
;
A
#
# COMPACT_ATOMS: atom_id res chain seq x y z
N MET A 1 92.49 11.76 89.26
CA MET A 1 93.85 11.72 88.65
C MET A 1 93.86 12.62 87.42
N ARG A 2 95.03 13.19 87.04
CA ARG A 2 95.45 13.79 85.73
C ARG A 2 94.36 14.26 84.72
N GLN A 3 94.43 15.41 84.08
CA GLN A 3 95.46 16.47 84.00
C GLN A 3 94.81 17.75 83.41
N ARG A 4 95.07 18.96 83.95
CA ARG A 4 95.85 20.07 83.33
C ARG A 4 95.34 20.55 81.93
N LYS A 5 95.11 21.84 81.68
CA LYS A 5 95.99 23.00 81.99
C LYS A 5 95.21 24.35 82.10
N LEU A 6 95.52 25.19 83.10
CA LEU A 6 96.04 26.60 83.04
C LEU A 6 95.13 27.64 82.33
N LEU A 7 94.93 28.91 82.75
CA LEU A 7 95.35 29.83 83.84
C LEU A 7 94.29 30.99 83.87
N PHE A 8 94.30 32.09 84.65
CA PHE A 8 95.27 32.74 85.55
C PHE A 8 94.50 33.48 86.69
N SER A 9 94.79 33.17 87.96
CA SER A 9 95.04 34.12 89.09
C SER A 9 94.34 35.50 89.08
N ALA A 10 93.54 35.85 90.11
CA ALA A 10 93.99 36.53 91.35
C ALA A 10 94.20 38.06 91.20
N ALA A 11 93.95 38.94 92.19
CA ALA A 11 93.28 38.84 93.48
C ALA A 11 93.15 40.26 94.09
N VAL A 12 92.25 40.44 95.07
CA VAL A 12 92.29 41.44 96.16
C VAL A 12 92.35 42.94 95.78
N GLY A 13 91.35 43.70 96.26
CA GLY A 13 91.70 44.77 97.21
C GLY A 13 91.03 46.15 97.08
N ILE A 14 90.11 46.42 98.01
CA ILE A 14 89.98 47.67 98.79
C ILE A 14 89.38 48.91 98.08
N LEU A 15 88.26 49.37 98.68
CA LEU A 15 87.72 50.74 98.79
C LEU A 15 88.39 51.84 97.93
N LEU A 16 87.57 52.58 97.17
CA LEU A 16 87.02 53.86 97.65
C LEU A 16 85.83 54.35 96.80
N LEU A 17 85.00 55.20 97.40
CA LEU A 17 83.84 55.83 96.74
C LEU A 17 84.26 56.73 95.56
N ILE A 18 83.44 56.76 94.51
CA ILE A 18 82.83 57.98 93.93
C ILE A 18 81.69 57.57 92.99
N ALA A 19 80.63 58.39 92.95
CA ALA A 19 79.36 58.08 92.31
C ALA A 19 79.47 57.75 90.80
N GLY A 20 78.90 56.60 90.42
CA GLY A 20 78.40 56.35 89.07
C GLY A 20 76.88 56.48 89.08
N PHE A 21 76.31 57.15 88.08
CA PHE A 21 74.85 57.19 87.88
C PHE A 21 74.34 55.78 87.57
N VAL A 22 73.68 55.14 88.54
CA VAL A 22 72.79 54.02 88.28
C VAL A 22 71.49 54.63 87.74
N HIS A 23 71.12 54.28 86.51
CA HIS A 23 69.72 54.44 86.10
C HIS A 23 68.90 53.61 87.08
N ALA A 24 67.83 54.18 87.66
CA ALA A 24 66.79 53.34 88.19
C ALA A 24 66.35 52.42 87.04
N GLN A 25 66.43 51.11 87.25
CA GLN A 25 65.68 50.18 86.40
C GLN A 25 64.20 50.57 86.55
N PRO A 26 63.37 50.46 85.49
CA PRO A 26 61.94 50.44 85.71
C PRO A 26 61.64 49.33 86.72
N GLU A 27 60.74 49.58 87.66
CA GLU A 27 60.30 48.58 88.62
C GLU A 27 59.76 47.38 87.84
N GLN A 28 60.25 46.18 88.17
CA GLN A 28 59.84 44.94 87.54
C GLN A 28 58.42 44.61 88.00
N THR A 29 57.43 44.85 87.16
CA THR A 29 56.03 44.56 87.47
C THR A 29 55.72 43.08 87.24
N SER A 30 54.99 42.48 88.18
CA SER A 30 54.54 41.09 88.09
C SER A 30 53.39 40.99 87.06
N ARG A 31 53.60 40.21 85.99
CA ARG A 31 52.73 40.26 84.80
C ARG A 31 52.51 38.90 84.13
N ILE A 32 51.25 38.59 83.86
CA ILE A 32 50.78 37.54 82.93
C ILE A 32 50.05 38.27 81.79
N ASP A 33 50.54 38.16 80.56
CA ASP A 33 49.92 38.84 79.40
C ASP A 33 49.85 37.95 78.15
N ASN A 34 48.73 38.03 77.43
CA ASN A 34 48.52 37.40 76.13
C ASN A 34 47.76 38.34 75.17
N SER A 35 47.65 39.63 75.49
CA SER A 35 46.85 40.62 74.75
C SER A 35 47.38 40.96 73.36
N GLY A 36 48.65 40.65 73.07
CA GLY A 36 49.28 40.80 71.76
C GLY A 36 49.19 39.58 70.84
N ALA A 37 48.59 38.47 71.28
CA ALA A 37 48.52 37.24 70.49
C ALA A 37 47.31 37.21 69.55
N ASP A 38 47.54 36.83 68.29
CA ASP A 38 46.47 36.58 67.31
C ASP A 38 45.64 35.33 67.68
N THR A 39 44.43 35.22 67.12
CA THR A 39 43.59 34.02 67.27
C THR A 39 44.26 32.81 66.62
N VAL A 40 44.40 31.71 67.36
CA VAL A 40 44.97 30.47 66.83
C VAL A 40 43.91 29.72 66.01
N PHE A 41 44.18 29.50 64.72
CA PHE A 41 43.31 28.76 63.82
C PHE A 41 43.71 27.29 63.70
N TYR A 42 42.73 26.37 63.60
CA TYR A 42 42.97 24.95 63.37
C TYR A 42 42.09 24.36 62.25
N CYS A 43 42.68 23.53 61.38
CA CYS A 43 41.94 22.74 60.39
C CYS A 43 41.64 21.32 60.89
N ASN A 44 42.58 20.67 61.57
CA ASN A 44 42.42 19.38 62.27
C ASN A 44 43.65 19.13 63.17
N GLY A 45 43.45 18.68 64.41
CA GLY A 45 44.53 18.27 65.33
C GLY A 45 44.65 19.15 66.58
N LEU A 46 45.71 18.90 67.35
CA LEU A 46 46.05 19.62 68.58
C LEU A 46 46.58 21.03 68.26
N VAL A 47 46.17 22.03 69.04
CA VAL A 47 46.70 23.40 68.92
C VAL A 47 47.02 24.03 70.28
N PRO A 48 48.08 24.85 70.39
CA PRO A 48 48.43 25.53 71.63
C PRO A 48 47.38 26.59 71.98
N VAL A 49 47.05 26.73 73.26
CA VAL A 49 46.03 27.67 73.75
C VAL A 49 46.51 29.12 73.70
N ALA A 50 47.72 29.37 74.20
CA ALA A 50 48.29 30.71 74.31
C ALA A 50 49.80 30.68 73.95
N PRO A 51 50.16 30.39 72.69
CA PRO A 51 51.57 30.25 72.27
C PRO A 51 52.37 31.56 72.34
N GLY A 52 51.71 32.70 72.55
CA GLY A 52 52.32 34.02 72.71
C GLY A 52 52.13 34.63 74.11
N ILE A 53 51.78 33.83 75.12
CA ILE A 53 51.72 34.32 76.50
C ILE A 53 53.11 34.67 77.00
N THR A 54 53.22 35.77 77.74
CA THR A 54 54.42 36.17 78.49
C THR A 54 54.14 36.18 79.98
N ILE A 55 55.06 35.63 80.79
CA ILE A 55 54.98 35.63 82.25
C ILE A 55 56.27 36.22 82.80
N GLU A 56 56.16 37.38 83.44
CA GLU A 56 57.30 38.18 83.90
C GLU A 56 57.22 38.42 85.41
N ASN A 57 58.34 38.21 86.11
CA ASN A 57 58.54 38.56 87.52
C ASN A 57 57.57 37.89 88.52
N ILE A 58 57.07 36.69 88.18
CA ILE A 58 56.22 35.85 89.05
C ILE A 58 56.95 34.51 89.25
N ASP A 59 57.58 34.33 90.40
CA ASP A 59 58.18 33.05 90.79
C ASP A 59 57.27 32.32 91.79
N PHE A 60 57.17 31.00 91.64
CA PHE A 60 56.32 30.11 92.44
C PHE A 60 57.22 29.37 93.43
N GLU A 61 57.15 29.71 94.72
CA GLU A 61 58.11 29.19 95.71
C GLU A 61 57.73 27.83 96.29
N ASN A 62 56.43 27.54 96.42
CA ASN A 62 55.92 26.32 97.05
C ASN A 62 55.29 25.37 96.03
N SER A 63 55.22 24.09 96.39
CA SER A 63 54.58 23.05 95.57
C SER A 63 53.06 23.19 95.44
N SER A 64 52.44 24.05 96.26
CA SER A 64 51.02 24.42 96.22
C SER A 64 50.72 25.51 95.20
N ASP A 65 51.73 26.26 94.81
CA ASP A 65 51.57 27.49 94.04
C ASP A 65 51.51 27.12 92.56
N GLY A 66 50.85 27.95 91.74
CA GLY A 66 50.70 27.64 90.33
C GLY A 66 49.73 28.52 89.55
N ILE A 67 49.44 28.08 88.32
CA ILE A 67 48.59 28.77 87.36
C ILE A 67 47.38 27.91 87.01
N LYS A 68 46.23 28.57 86.91
CA LYS A 68 44.96 27.99 86.49
C LYS A 68 44.56 28.49 85.11
N ILE A 69 44.30 27.57 84.18
CA ILE A 69 43.77 27.82 82.84
C ILE A 69 42.34 27.28 82.76
N SER A 70 41.36 28.17 82.58
CA SER A 70 39.93 27.84 82.60
C SER A 70 39.30 28.08 81.23
N ILE A 71 38.50 27.14 80.70
CA ILE A 71 37.72 27.37 79.46
C ILE A 71 36.45 28.17 79.79
N THR A 72 36.43 29.46 79.45
CA THR A 72 35.34 30.39 79.81
C THR A 72 33.98 29.98 79.22
N ASN A 73 33.98 29.31 78.06
CA ASN A 73 32.78 28.81 77.39
C ASN A 73 32.75 27.27 77.26
N TYR A 74 33.25 26.57 78.29
CA TYR A 74 33.42 25.11 78.35
C TYR A 74 32.21 24.29 77.87
N LYS A 75 32.46 23.33 76.97
CA LYS A 75 31.53 22.26 76.58
C LYS A 75 31.98 20.92 77.16
N GLN A 76 31.32 20.50 78.25
CA GLN A 76 31.60 19.23 78.90
C GLN A 76 31.47 18.04 77.94
N GLY A 77 32.57 17.29 77.77
CA GLY A 77 32.66 16.10 76.92
C GLY A 77 33.07 16.36 75.47
N GLU A 78 33.14 17.62 75.02
CA GLU A 78 33.71 18.00 73.72
C GLU A 78 35.10 18.60 73.84
N ASP A 79 35.32 19.43 74.87
CA ASP A 79 36.54 20.21 75.05
C ASP A 79 37.48 19.55 76.07
N ARG A 80 38.78 19.61 75.80
CA ARG A 80 39.82 19.18 76.73
C ARG A 80 41.05 20.09 76.66
N LEU A 81 41.56 20.48 77.83
CA LEU A 81 42.93 20.95 77.97
C LEU A 81 43.83 19.83 78.50
N PHE A 82 45.09 19.87 78.11
CA PHE A 82 46.17 19.17 78.79
C PHE A 82 47.49 19.93 78.57
N TYR A 83 48.41 19.74 79.50
CA TYR A 83 49.80 20.18 79.36
C TYR A 83 50.62 19.02 78.79
N SER A 84 51.44 19.26 77.76
CA SER A 84 52.11 18.18 77.03
C SER A 84 53.33 17.60 77.74
N GLU A 85 53.93 18.35 78.66
CA GLU A 85 55.15 17.98 79.38
C GLU A 85 54.86 17.52 80.83
N THR A 86 55.92 17.19 81.59
CA THR A 86 55.81 16.61 82.93
C THR A 86 56.59 17.37 84.01
N GLU A 87 56.97 18.61 83.76
CA GLU A 87 57.81 19.40 84.67
C GLU A 87 57.00 19.97 85.84
N LEU A 88 55.78 20.42 85.56
CA LEU A 88 54.77 20.81 86.54
C LEU A 88 53.69 19.72 86.76
N THR A 89 53.06 19.72 87.93
CA THR A 89 51.94 18.81 88.24
C THR A 89 50.67 19.37 87.63
N GLN A 90 50.10 18.68 86.63
CA GLN A 90 48.83 19.07 86.03
C GLN A 90 47.62 18.37 86.65
N ASN A 91 46.54 19.12 86.89
CA ASN A 91 45.25 18.62 87.34
C ASN A 91 44.14 19.16 86.41
N TRP A 92 43.47 18.28 85.66
CA TRP A 92 42.34 18.65 84.80
C TRP A 92 41.01 18.32 85.48
N ASP A 93 40.16 19.32 85.65
CA ASP A 93 38.79 19.20 86.13
C ASP A 93 37.80 19.12 84.95
N PRO A 94 37.23 17.93 84.65
CA PRO A 94 36.26 17.74 83.56
C PRO A 94 34.82 18.15 83.92
N ILE A 95 34.58 18.69 85.12
CA ILE A 95 33.29 19.25 85.55
C ILE A 95 33.27 20.75 85.25
N TYR A 96 34.33 21.45 85.63
CA TYR A 96 34.41 22.91 85.53
C TYR A 96 35.26 23.42 84.35
N GLY A 97 36.02 22.56 83.68
CA GLY A 97 36.81 22.94 82.50
C GLY A 97 38.11 23.66 82.86
N ASN A 98 38.71 23.32 84.00
CA ASN A 98 39.90 23.97 84.54
C ASN A 98 41.11 23.03 84.44
N LEU A 99 42.25 23.53 83.95
CA LEU A 99 43.56 22.91 84.06
C LEU A 99 44.39 23.72 85.07
N GLU A 100 44.75 23.09 86.19
CA GLU A 100 45.67 23.65 87.18
C GLU A 100 47.07 23.08 86.94
N LEU A 101 48.08 23.94 86.86
CA LEU A 101 49.50 23.59 86.80
C LEU A 101 50.15 24.05 88.10
N THR A 102 50.72 23.13 88.87
CA THR A 102 51.25 23.40 90.22
C THR A 102 52.66 22.86 90.42
N GLY A 103 53.44 23.55 91.23
CA GLY A 103 54.84 23.22 91.52
C GLY A 103 55.69 24.47 91.70
N ALA A 104 56.80 24.33 92.43
CA ALA A 104 57.77 25.42 92.52
C ALA A 104 58.53 25.57 91.19
N GLY A 105 58.67 26.80 90.70
CA GLY A 105 59.29 27.12 89.41
C GLY A 105 59.35 28.62 89.12
N THR A 106 60.14 29.02 88.12
CA THR A 106 60.31 30.44 87.74
C THR A 106 59.21 30.93 86.80
N ALA A 107 59.12 32.25 86.64
CA ALA A 107 58.28 32.90 85.62
C ALA A 107 58.50 32.30 84.21
N GLU A 108 59.76 32.06 83.84
CA GLU A 108 60.17 31.50 82.53
C GLU A 108 59.73 30.03 82.37
N GLU A 109 59.78 29.23 83.44
CA GLU A 109 59.33 27.83 83.44
C GLU A 109 57.80 27.75 83.31
N TYR A 110 57.06 28.63 83.99
CA TYR A 110 55.61 28.71 83.86
C TYR A 110 55.16 29.32 82.52
N GLU A 111 55.89 30.29 81.95
CA GLU A 111 55.64 30.78 80.59
C GLU A 111 55.74 29.64 79.58
N ALA A 112 56.87 28.92 79.59
CA ALA A 112 57.10 27.77 78.72
C ALA A 112 56.08 26.64 78.94
N ALA A 113 55.58 26.47 80.17
CA ALA A 113 54.54 25.48 80.47
C ALA A 113 53.18 25.88 79.89
N VAL A 114 52.75 27.14 80.04
CA VAL A 114 51.45 27.61 79.52
C VAL A 114 51.46 27.73 77.99
N GLN A 115 52.58 28.10 77.36
CA GLN A 115 52.77 28.03 75.91
C GLN A 115 52.61 26.59 75.37
N GLN A 116 52.81 25.57 76.22
CA GLN A 116 52.67 24.14 75.93
C GLN A 116 51.38 23.50 76.51
N VAL A 117 50.38 24.32 76.87
CA VAL A 117 49.02 23.85 77.10
C VAL A 117 48.31 23.74 75.75
N TYR A 118 47.83 22.54 75.44
CA TYR A 118 47.12 22.24 74.20
C TYR A 118 45.62 22.09 74.41
N TYR A 119 44.87 22.60 73.44
CA TYR A 119 43.45 22.34 73.27
C TYR A 119 43.25 21.15 72.32
N GLU A 120 42.42 20.21 72.76
CA GLU A 120 41.97 19.06 71.98
C GLU A 120 40.44 19.09 71.87
N TYR A 121 39.92 18.95 70.64
CA TYR A 121 38.50 18.80 70.39
C TYR A 121 38.17 17.32 70.15
N LEU A 122 37.29 16.75 70.98
CA LEU A 122 37.07 15.30 71.07
C LEU A 122 35.90 14.78 70.21
N SER A 123 35.14 15.66 69.55
CA SER A 123 33.99 15.27 68.72
C SER A 123 34.34 15.18 67.22
N ASN A 124 33.78 14.18 66.54
CA ASN A 124 33.95 13.97 65.10
C ASN A 124 33.18 14.98 64.22
N ASN A 125 32.34 15.83 64.80
CA ASN A 125 31.60 16.88 64.11
C ASN A 125 31.83 18.22 64.86
N PRO A 126 32.81 19.05 64.46
CA PRO A 126 33.14 20.26 65.20
C PRO A 126 32.05 21.32 65.16
N THR A 127 31.67 21.82 66.34
CA THR A 127 30.98 23.10 66.47
C THR A 127 31.96 24.21 66.05
N PRO A 128 31.66 25.03 65.03
CA PRO A 128 32.60 26.06 64.56
C PRO A 128 32.67 27.32 65.46
N GLU A 129 32.19 27.24 66.70
CA GLU A 129 32.24 28.32 67.70
C GLU A 129 33.65 28.41 68.33
N PRO A 130 34.31 29.58 68.34
CA PRO A 130 35.60 29.75 69.02
C PRO A 130 35.55 29.42 70.51
N ARG A 131 36.65 28.92 71.07
CA ARG A 131 36.83 28.74 72.51
C ARG A 131 37.64 29.88 73.12
N SER A 132 37.23 30.34 74.29
CA SER A 132 37.89 31.40 75.05
C SER A 132 38.43 30.86 76.36
N PHE A 133 39.62 31.30 76.75
CA PHE A 133 40.34 30.79 77.91
C PHE A 133 40.76 31.94 78.83
N SER A 134 40.79 31.68 80.14
CA SER A 134 41.24 32.59 81.19
C SER A 134 42.42 31.97 81.95
N ILE A 135 43.46 32.75 82.23
CA ILE A 135 44.73 32.28 82.80
C ILE A 135 45.06 33.17 84.01
N SER A 136 45.25 32.60 85.21
CA SER A 136 45.49 33.35 86.46
C SER A 136 46.33 32.58 87.47
N LEU A 137 46.81 33.26 88.52
CA LEU A 137 47.36 32.62 89.73
C LEU A 137 46.32 31.79 90.50
N LEU A 138 46.78 31.04 91.50
CA LEU A 138 46.01 30.04 92.26
C LEU A 138 45.75 30.39 93.73
N ASP A 139 46.46 31.39 94.27
CA ASP A 139 46.68 31.60 95.71
C ASP A 139 45.82 32.72 96.34
N ALA A 140 45.79 33.94 95.79
CA ALA A 140 44.90 35.00 96.28
C ALA A 140 43.70 35.26 95.35
N ASP A 141 42.53 35.42 95.96
CA ASP A 141 41.28 35.64 95.24
C ASP A 141 41.09 37.12 94.88
N TYR A 142 41.19 37.42 93.59
CA TYR A 142 40.92 38.75 93.02
C TYR A 142 39.43 39.08 92.99
N LEU A 143 39.04 40.27 93.43
CA LEU A 143 37.69 40.82 93.25
C LEU A 143 37.70 41.95 92.22
N PRO A 144 37.24 41.73 90.97
CA PRO A 144 37.18 42.76 89.94
C PRO A 144 36.25 43.95 90.26
N HIS A 145 35.52 43.92 91.38
CA HIS A 145 34.67 45.04 91.80
C HIS A 145 35.45 46.13 92.55
N THR A 146 36.48 45.73 93.31
CA THR A 146 37.36 46.63 94.05
C THR A 146 38.74 46.74 93.41
N GLU A 147 39.07 45.84 92.47
CA GLU A 147 40.41 45.69 91.87
C GLU A 147 41.47 45.26 92.90
N HIS A 148 41.03 44.70 94.04
CA HIS A 148 41.86 44.24 95.15
C HIS A 148 41.88 42.70 95.26
N PHE A 149 42.90 42.19 95.95
CA PHE A 149 43.05 40.77 96.29
C PHE A 149 42.77 40.55 97.78
N TYR A 150 42.14 39.43 98.13
CA TYR A 150 41.77 39.14 99.52
C TYR A 150 42.31 37.76 99.94
N LEU A 151 42.83 37.69 101.17
CA LEU A 151 43.38 36.48 101.78
C LEU A 151 42.87 36.35 103.21
N TYR A 152 42.37 35.17 103.58
CA TYR A 152 42.01 34.86 104.97
C TYR A 152 43.17 34.19 105.69
N ILE A 153 43.53 34.72 106.86
CA ILE A 153 44.61 34.19 107.70
C ILE A 153 43.99 33.55 108.95
N GLU A 154 44.04 32.21 109.04
CA GLU A 154 43.58 31.48 110.23
C GLU A 154 44.62 31.55 111.36
N GLU A 155 44.44 32.48 112.30
CA GLU A 155 45.27 32.63 113.50
C GLU A 155 44.41 32.83 114.75
N LYS A 156 44.33 31.81 115.60
CA LYS A 156 43.32 31.72 116.68
C LYS A 156 43.77 32.46 117.93
N GLY A 157 42.94 33.41 118.38
CA GLY A 157 43.19 34.19 119.59
C GLY A 157 44.15 35.36 119.40
N ILE A 158 44.47 35.75 118.16
CA ILE A 158 45.28 36.94 117.88
C ILE A 158 44.51 38.20 118.33
N PRO A 159 45.13 39.12 119.11
CA PRO A 159 44.52 40.42 119.42
C PRO A 159 44.36 41.30 118.17
N TRP A 160 43.35 42.15 118.11
CA TRP A 160 43.09 43.02 116.94
C TRP A 160 44.31 43.87 116.56
N THR A 161 45.03 44.44 117.53
CA THR A 161 46.25 45.21 117.26
C THR A 161 47.37 44.37 116.64
N GLU A 162 47.48 43.10 117.04
CA GLU A 162 48.47 42.18 116.46
C GLU A 162 48.02 41.71 115.08
N ALA A 163 46.72 41.51 114.84
CA ALA A 163 46.16 41.21 113.52
C ALA A 163 46.35 42.39 112.55
N ARG A 164 46.14 43.63 113.01
CA ARG A 164 46.42 44.86 112.27
C ARG A 164 47.88 44.91 111.85
N ASP A 165 48.78 44.75 112.82
CA ASP A 165 50.22 44.86 112.57
C ASP A 165 50.71 43.68 111.71
N SER A 166 50.15 42.48 111.86
CA SER A 166 50.43 41.32 111.00
C SER A 166 49.98 41.58 109.56
N ALA A 167 48.74 42.01 109.33
CA ALA A 167 48.22 42.36 108.01
C ALA A 167 49.06 43.47 107.35
N ALA A 168 49.42 44.51 108.09
CA ALA A 168 50.25 45.63 107.63
C ALA A 168 51.72 45.25 107.28
N ASN A 169 52.17 44.08 107.72
CA ASN A 169 53.48 43.50 107.37
C ASN A 169 53.38 42.45 106.25
N MET A 170 52.19 42.16 105.71
CA MET A 170 52.05 41.29 104.55
C MET A 170 52.30 42.06 103.25
N ASP A 171 52.88 41.36 102.29
CA ASP A 171 53.16 41.82 100.94
C ASP A 171 52.57 40.78 99.97
N TYR A 172 51.88 41.25 98.94
CA TYR A 172 51.38 40.38 97.86
C TYR A 172 51.83 40.96 96.51
N TYR A 173 52.95 40.46 95.99
CA TYR A 173 53.60 40.96 94.78
C TYR A 173 53.89 42.47 94.80
N GLY A 174 54.27 43.00 95.97
CA GLY A 174 54.52 44.42 96.21
C GLY A 174 53.30 45.23 96.63
N LEU A 175 52.08 44.67 96.58
CA LEU A 175 50.89 45.31 97.16
C LEU A 175 50.96 45.22 98.69
N GLN A 176 50.76 46.35 99.38
CA GLN A 176 50.78 46.37 100.84
C GLN A 176 49.48 45.78 101.41
N GLY A 177 49.63 44.78 102.28
CA GLY A 177 48.52 44.20 103.02
C GLY A 177 47.96 45.13 104.10
N TYR A 178 46.67 45.01 104.39
CA TYR A 178 46.01 45.68 105.51
C TYR A 178 44.79 44.87 105.98
N LEU A 179 44.31 45.11 107.21
CA LEU A 179 43.04 44.50 107.65
C LEU A 179 41.90 45.03 106.77
N ALA A 180 41.15 44.12 106.17
CA ALA A 180 40.17 44.45 105.16
C ALA A 180 39.16 45.52 105.60
N THR A 181 38.89 46.43 104.68
CA THR A 181 37.97 47.56 104.84
C THR A 181 36.71 47.26 104.04
N ILE A 182 35.54 47.34 104.65
CA ILE A 182 34.30 46.84 104.01
C ILE A 182 33.41 48.02 103.61
N THR A 183 33.64 48.50 102.40
CA THR A 183 33.01 49.68 101.79
C THR A 183 31.69 49.36 101.09
N SER A 184 31.45 48.10 100.69
CA SER A 184 30.27 47.69 99.93
C SER A 184 29.65 46.36 100.38
N SER A 185 28.40 46.12 99.98
CA SER A 185 27.73 44.84 100.22
C SER A 185 28.26 43.70 99.34
N ILE A 186 28.84 44.01 98.18
CA ILE A 186 29.45 43.02 97.27
C ILE A 186 30.74 42.49 97.89
N GLU A 187 31.55 43.40 98.43
CA GLU A 187 32.77 43.11 99.18
C GLU A 187 32.48 42.32 100.47
N ASN A 188 31.50 42.74 101.28
CA ASN A 188 31.08 41.98 102.47
C ASN A 188 30.59 40.56 102.13
N GLU A 189 29.94 40.38 100.97
CA GLU A 189 29.52 39.06 100.50
C GLU A 189 30.69 38.24 99.93
N PHE A 190 31.62 38.87 99.20
CA PHE A 190 32.83 38.22 98.69
C PHE A 190 33.71 37.72 99.84
N ILE A 191 34.09 38.59 100.78
CA ILE A 191 34.85 38.25 101.98
C ILE A 191 34.17 37.11 102.74
N TRP A 192 32.85 37.17 102.92
CA TRP A 192 32.09 36.10 103.56
C TRP A 192 32.24 34.73 102.85
N THR A 193 32.32 34.69 101.51
CA THR A 193 32.58 33.43 100.77
C THR A 193 34.00 32.90 100.93
N LYS A 194 34.94 33.71 101.42
CA LYS A 194 36.36 33.31 101.61
C LYS A 194 36.67 32.81 103.02
N ILE A 195 35.94 33.28 104.03
CA ILE A 195 36.16 32.90 105.44
C ILE A 195 35.41 31.63 105.88
N ASP A 196 34.74 30.91 104.98
CA ASP A 196 34.00 29.64 105.18
C ASP A 196 33.18 29.54 106.50
N GLY A 197 32.59 30.67 106.93
CA GLY A 197 31.73 30.76 108.12
C GLY A 197 32.43 30.94 109.47
N VAL A 198 33.77 31.03 109.55
CA VAL A 198 34.50 31.36 110.79
C VAL A 198 34.76 32.86 110.95
N VAL A 199 34.92 33.29 112.20
CA VAL A 199 35.07 34.72 112.58
C VAL A 199 36.46 35.30 112.34
N GLY A 200 36.52 36.63 112.17
CA GLY A 200 37.80 37.33 112.13
C GLY A 200 37.72 38.84 112.21
N TRP A 201 38.89 39.45 112.46
CA TRP A 201 39.06 40.90 112.56
C TRP A 201 39.00 41.62 111.21
N ILE A 202 38.48 42.85 111.24
CA ILE A 202 38.45 43.79 110.10
C ILE A 202 38.94 45.17 110.52
N GLY A 203 39.21 46.03 109.54
CA GLY A 203 39.97 47.28 109.67
C GLY A 203 39.35 48.45 110.44
N ALA A 204 38.38 48.25 111.33
CA ALA A 204 37.60 49.33 111.94
C ALA A 204 37.74 49.42 113.47
N SER A 205 37.73 50.64 114.01
CA SER A 205 37.84 50.94 115.43
C SER A 205 37.23 52.31 115.79
N ASP A 206 36.88 52.53 117.05
CA ASP A 206 36.54 53.84 117.63
C ASP A 206 37.36 54.25 118.87
N GLU A 207 38.48 53.58 119.17
CA GLU A 207 39.39 53.81 120.33
C GLU A 207 39.75 55.29 120.57
N GLU A 208 39.91 56.07 119.48
CA GLU A 208 40.21 57.50 119.57
C GLU A 208 39.07 58.36 120.13
N GLN A 209 37.83 57.98 119.85
CA GLN A 209 36.63 58.69 120.29
C GLN A 209 35.39 57.79 120.27
N GLU A 210 35.16 57.08 121.37
CA GLU A 210 33.93 56.35 121.73
C GLU A 210 32.67 56.77 120.94
N GLY A 211 32.08 55.78 120.25
CA GLY A 211 30.93 55.95 119.36
C GLY A 211 31.27 56.65 118.03
N THR A 212 32.52 56.65 117.59
CA THR A 212 32.97 57.28 116.32
C THR A 212 33.79 56.30 115.49
N TRP A 213 33.09 55.35 114.88
CA TRP A 213 33.67 54.23 114.15
C TRP A 213 34.23 54.67 112.80
N LYS A 214 35.53 54.47 112.65
CA LYS A 214 36.29 54.78 111.43
C LYS A 214 37.11 53.57 110.97
N TRP A 215 37.43 53.54 109.68
CA TRP A 215 38.46 52.64 109.17
C TRP A 215 39.83 53.16 109.64
N VAL A 216 40.61 52.26 110.25
CA VAL A 216 41.92 52.50 110.86
C VAL A 216 43.05 51.76 110.12
N THR A 217 42.72 51.19 108.97
CA THR A 217 43.61 50.52 108.02
C THR A 217 43.16 50.81 106.59
N GLY A 218 43.98 50.42 105.61
CA GLY A 218 43.63 50.47 104.19
C GLY A 218 43.59 51.87 103.57
N PRO A 219 43.22 51.96 102.28
CA PRO A 219 42.99 53.21 101.56
C PRO A 219 41.95 54.12 102.24
N GLU A 220 41.02 53.53 102.98
CA GLU A 220 39.94 54.15 103.74
C GLU A 220 40.37 54.75 105.09
N LEU A 221 41.66 54.68 105.44
CA LEU A 221 42.21 55.20 106.70
C LEU A 221 41.65 56.59 107.08
N ASP A 222 41.27 56.72 108.35
CA ASP A 222 40.62 57.90 108.97
C ASP A 222 39.19 58.22 108.47
N SER A 223 38.60 57.42 107.58
CA SER A 223 37.21 57.64 107.15
C SER A 223 36.19 57.10 108.17
N VAL A 224 35.41 58.01 108.76
CA VAL A 224 34.31 57.69 109.69
C VAL A 224 33.13 57.13 108.89
N PHE A 225 32.71 55.91 109.19
CA PHE A 225 31.56 55.26 108.54
C PHE A 225 30.32 55.18 109.46
N TRP A 226 30.47 55.27 110.78
CA TRP A 226 29.35 55.17 111.73
C TRP A 226 29.53 56.05 112.97
N GLN A 227 28.42 56.63 113.46
CA GLN A 227 28.41 57.57 114.59
C GLN A 227 27.28 57.24 115.59
N GLY A 228 27.66 57.08 116.85
CA GLY A 228 26.82 56.64 117.98
C GLY A 228 26.97 55.14 118.26
N ASN A 229 26.45 54.70 119.40
CA ASN A 229 26.37 53.28 119.77
C ASN A 229 25.26 52.58 118.93
N TYR A 230 24.59 51.55 119.46
CA TYR A 230 23.64 50.70 118.73
C TYR A 230 22.42 51.40 118.10
N ASN A 231 22.15 52.64 118.54
CA ASN A 231 21.11 53.51 118.02
C ASN A 231 21.66 54.65 117.15
N GLY A 232 22.92 54.54 116.75
CA GLY A 232 23.66 55.45 115.89
C GLY A 232 23.21 55.42 114.43
N TYR A 233 24.03 56.01 113.56
CA TYR A 233 23.75 56.14 112.14
C TYR A 233 25.01 56.11 111.28
N ARG A 234 24.84 55.65 110.03
CA ARG A 234 25.88 55.68 108.99
C ARG A 234 26.23 57.11 108.62
N VAL A 235 27.52 57.42 108.64
CA VAL A 235 28.03 58.72 108.20
C VAL A 235 28.11 58.74 106.68
N ASN A 236 27.63 59.81 106.04
CA ASN A 236 27.62 60.02 104.58
C ASN A 236 27.03 58.87 103.72
N GLY A 237 26.25 57.96 104.32
CA GLY A 237 25.70 56.79 103.63
C GLY A 237 26.69 55.62 103.45
N ALA A 238 27.87 55.68 104.09
CA ALA A 238 28.86 54.61 104.07
C ALA A 238 28.26 53.26 104.48
N TYR A 239 28.82 52.17 103.96
CA TYR A 239 28.38 50.84 104.34
C TYR A 239 28.73 50.54 105.81
N SER A 240 27.79 49.92 106.51
CA SER A 240 28.02 49.35 107.84
C SER A 240 27.09 48.16 108.01
N TYR A 241 27.56 47.07 108.63
CA TYR A 241 26.71 45.90 108.83
C TYR A 241 26.79 45.37 110.26
N TRP A 242 26.76 46.28 111.23
CA TRP A 242 26.60 45.99 112.65
C TRP A 242 25.44 45.04 112.94
N ASN A 243 25.66 44.13 113.89
CA ASN A 243 24.66 43.19 114.38
C ASN A 243 23.56 43.91 115.17
N ASN A 244 22.43 43.22 115.40
CA ASN A 244 21.30 43.79 116.12
C ASN A 244 21.63 43.96 117.62
N GLY A 245 22.04 45.17 117.98
CA GLY A 245 22.48 45.50 119.34
C GLY A 245 23.78 46.30 119.37
N GLU A 246 24.47 46.44 118.22
CA GLU A 246 25.86 46.90 118.13
C GLU A 246 26.00 48.19 117.28
N PRO A 247 27.07 48.98 117.44
CA PRO A 247 28.13 48.84 118.44
C PRO A 247 27.65 49.29 119.82
N ASN A 248 27.92 48.54 120.88
CA ASN A 248 27.36 48.81 122.20
C ASN A 248 28.36 49.34 123.24
N ASN A 249 29.67 49.14 123.02
CA ASN A 249 30.77 49.33 123.97
C ASN A 249 30.54 48.68 125.35
N SER A 250 30.48 47.35 125.40
CA SER A 250 30.44 46.57 126.64
C SER A 250 31.84 46.22 127.13
N ASN A 251 32.45 47.09 127.93
CA ASN A 251 33.78 46.92 128.57
C ASN A 251 35.01 47.40 127.75
N ASP A 252 34.96 48.59 127.15
CA ASP A 252 36.00 49.14 126.23
C ASP A 252 36.17 48.21 125.01
N GLU A 253 35.09 48.10 124.22
CA GLU A 253 35.01 47.29 122.99
C GLU A 253 35.31 48.15 121.76
N ASP A 254 36.57 48.54 121.58
CA ASP A 254 36.95 49.54 120.56
C ASP A 254 37.21 48.97 119.14
N TYR A 255 37.02 47.66 118.88
CA TYR A 255 37.50 47.02 117.63
C TYR A 255 36.47 46.15 116.89
N ALA A 256 36.43 46.25 115.56
CA ALA A 256 35.41 45.61 114.72
C ALA A 256 35.77 44.17 114.29
N HIS A 257 34.78 43.28 114.41
CA HIS A 257 34.92 41.84 114.20
C HIS A 257 33.73 41.28 113.42
N ILE A 258 33.96 40.44 112.40
CA ILE A 258 32.87 39.74 111.69
C ILE A 258 32.33 38.62 112.59
N ASN A 259 31.00 38.58 112.76
CA ASN A 259 30.30 37.62 113.59
C ASN A 259 30.25 36.21 113.01
N ASP A 260 30.17 35.26 113.93
CA ASP A 260 30.01 33.85 113.64
C ASP A 260 28.64 33.59 113.01
N ASP A 261 28.58 32.57 112.18
CA ASP A 261 27.39 32.20 111.40
C ASP A 261 26.17 31.85 112.30
N ASP A 262 26.41 31.42 113.55
CA ASP A 262 25.38 31.16 114.58
C ASP A 262 24.94 32.42 115.35
N ILE A 263 25.72 33.52 115.35
CA ILE A 263 25.37 34.80 116.01
C ILE A 263 24.64 35.73 115.04
N GLY A 264 25.22 35.94 113.86
CA GLY A 264 24.84 37.03 112.97
C GLY A 264 25.56 36.95 111.64
N LYS A 265 25.06 36.12 110.72
CA LYS A 265 25.65 35.90 109.39
C LYS A 265 26.05 37.21 108.71
N LYS A 266 27.33 37.31 108.31
CA LYS A 266 27.96 38.47 107.65
C LYS A 266 28.02 39.76 108.47
N SER A 267 27.41 39.83 109.65
CA SER A 267 27.28 41.06 110.46
C SER A 267 28.51 41.29 111.34
N TRP A 268 28.62 42.48 111.92
CA TRP A 268 29.80 42.89 112.70
C TRP A 268 29.47 43.11 114.18
N ASN A 269 30.44 42.86 115.05
CA ASN A 269 30.43 43.17 116.47
C ASN A 269 31.57 44.13 116.79
N ASP A 270 31.40 44.94 117.83
CA ASP A 270 32.48 45.60 118.54
C ASP A 270 33.00 44.69 119.66
N LEU A 271 34.32 44.58 119.84
CA LEU A 271 34.95 43.72 120.85
C LEU A 271 36.20 44.41 121.45
N PRO A 272 36.67 44.00 122.65
CA PRO A 272 37.96 44.44 123.18
C PRO A 272 39.11 43.92 122.32
N ASN A 273 40.32 44.46 122.49
CA ASN A 273 41.49 44.08 121.68
C ASN A 273 41.76 42.56 121.66
N GLU A 274 41.62 41.88 122.79
CA GLU A 274 41.83 40.42 122.91
C GLU A 274 40.67 39.57 122.35
N GLY A 275 39.59 40.21 121.89
CA GLY A 275 38.35 39.55 121.48
C GLY A 275 37.48 39.09 122.65
N GLY A 276 36.38 38.42 122.31
CA GLY A 276 35.42 37.87 123.26
C GLY A 276 35.69 36.41 123.61
N SER A 277 34.63 35.71 124.05
CA SER A 277 34.69 34.27 124.36
C SER A 277 33.59 33.50 123.64
N GLY A 278 33.81 32.20 123.41
CA GLY A 278 32.91 31.38 122.60
C GLY A 278 32.93 31.83 121.14
N ASN A 279 31.76 32.06 120.54
CA ASN A 279 31.62 32.48 119.15
C ASN A 279 32.10 33.95 118.89
N TYR A 280 32.53 34.68 119.92
CA TYR A 280 33.23 35.97 119.81
C TYR A 280 34.77 35.84 119.93
N TYR A 281 35.32 34.61 119.96
CA TYR A 281 36.76 34.37 120.06
C TYR A 281 37.40 34.33 118.67
N PRO A 282 38.34 35.25 118.33
CA PRO A 282 38.82 35.42 116.97
C PRO A 282 39.50 34.15 116.45
N GLN A 283 39.10 33.70 115.25
CA GLN A 283 39.71 32.55 114.57
C GLN A 283 40.81 32.96 113.58
N GLY A 284 40.85 34.24 113.20
CA GLY A 284 41.75 34.77 112.20
C GLY A 284 41.44 36.21 111.84
N PHE A 285 41.89 36.64 110.67
CA PHE A 285 41.64 37.98 110.13
C PHE A 285 41.65 37.98 108.60
N VAL A 286 40.99 38.98 108.02
CA VAL A 286 40.94 39.15 106.56
C VAL A 286 41.97 40.21 106.18
N VAL A 287 42.89 39.82 105.30
CA VAL A 287 43.88 40.73 104.70
C VAL A 287 43.40 41.08 103.30
N GLU A 288 43.52 42.36 102.97
CA GLU A 288 43.21 42.93 101.68
C GLU A 288 44.48 43.60 101.13
N PHE A 289 44.67 43.51 99.81
CA PHE A 289 45.83 43.99 99.08
C PHE A 289 45.38 44.78 97.85
N GLY A 290 45.80 46.04 97.74
CA GLY A 290 45.46 46.93 96.64
C GLY A 290 45.05 48.34 97.12
N GLY A 291 45.12 49.31 96.22
CA GLY A 291 44.66 50.68 96.45
C GLY A 291 45.49 51.51 97.45
N MET A 292 46.49 50.94 98.12
CA MET A 292 47.33 51.66 99.08
C MET A 292 48.25 52.63 98.34
N ASN A 293 48.51 53.79 98.94
CA ASN A 293 49.33 54.83 98.31
C ASN A 293 50.82 54.41 98.26
N GLY A 294 51.21 53.83 97.12
CA GLY A 294 52.54 53.27 96.88
C GLY A 294 52.51 51.87 96.26
N ASP A 295 51.35 51.23 96.17
CA ASP A 295 51.17 49.93 95.52
C ASP A 295 51.58 49.96 94.02
N PRO A 296 52.25 48.91 93.53
CA PRO A 296 52.63 48.78 92.11
C PRO A 296 51.47 48.31 91.21
N ASP A 297 51.51 48.73 89.93
CA ASP A 297 50.63 48.19 88.88
C ASP A 297 50.99 46.72 88.56
N VAL A 298 50.16 45.77 89.00
CA VAL A 298 50.31 44.32 88.71
C VAL A 298 49.23 43.79 87.77
N GLN A 299 49.58 42.87 86.87
CA GLN A 299 48.61 42.22 85.95
C GLN A 299 48.70 40.70 86.09
N LEU A 300 47.97 40.13 87.05
CA LEU A 300 48.10 38.71 87.44
C LEU A 300 47.11 37.78 86.70
N SER A 301 46.59 38.18 85.53
CA SER A 301 45.76 37.34 84.66
C SER A 301 45.77 37.74 83.17
N ALA A 302 45.47 36.78 82.30
CA ALA A 302 45.40 36.93 80.84
C ALA A 302 44.25 36.09 80.22
N SER A 303 44.00 36.26 78.91
CA SER A 303 43.00 35.50 78.15
C SER A 303 43.47 35.11 76.75
N ALA A 304 42.89 34.06 76.17
CA ALA A 304 43.25 33.52 74.85
C ALA A 304 42.04 33.01 74.06
N VAL A 305 42.17 32.84 72.73
CA VAL A 305 41.10 32.39 71.81
C VAL A 305 41.61 31.43 70.73
N VAL A 306 40.86 30.33 70.51
CA VAL A 306 41.12 29.31 69.47
C VAL A 306 39.89 29.15 68.56
N ALA A 307 40.08 29.11 67.23
CA ALA A 307 39.02 29.06 66.21
C ALA A 307 39.29 28.04 65.08
N TRP A 308 38.24 27.60 64.38
CA TRP A 308 38.33 26.58 63.31
C TRP A 308 38.39 27.18 61.89
N ASN A 309 39.15 26.57 60.98
CA ASN A 309 39.28 26.99 59.57
C ASN A 309 38.86 25.86 58.57
N PRO A 310 37.98 26.12 57.59
CA PRO A 310 37.59 25.16 56.56
C PRO A 310 38.63 24.98 55.44
N LYS A 311 38.59 23.83 54.75
CA LYS A 311 39.48 23.52 53.60
C LYS A 311 39.10 24.26 52.30
N PRO A 312 40.06 24.60 51.43
CA PRO A 312 39.82 25.30 50.16
C PRO A 312 39.15 24.43 49.09
N VAL A 313 38.46 25.09 48.16
CA VAL A 313 37.75 24.51 47.01
C VAL A 313 38.04 25.35 45.76
N VAL A 314 38.16 24.70 44.60
CA VAL A 314 38.42 25.32 43.28
C VAL A 314 37.40 24.75 42.30
N GLU A 315 36.80 25.61 41.48
CA GLU A 315 35.89 25.20 40.40
C GLU A 315 36.64 25.07 39.07
N VAL A 316 36.27 24.07 38.26
CA VAL A 316 36.84 23.82 36.93
C VAL A 316 35.77 24.11 35.87
N ASN A 317 35.97 25.19 35.12
CA ASN A 317 35.11 25.61 34.02
C ASN A 317 35.59 24.99 32.69
N ASP A 318 34.67 24.93 31.73
CA ASP A 318 34.88 24.39 30.36
C ASP A 318 35.47 22.96 30.30
N PHE A 319 35.18 22.16 31.33
CA PHE A 319 35.61 20.77 31.43
C PHE A 319 34.69 19.79 30.68
N SER A 320 35.06 19.42 29.46
CA SER A 320 34.56 18.18 28.85
C SER A 320 35.15 16.94 29.52
N LYS A 321 34.32 15.89 29.65
CA LYS A 321 34.75 14.55 30.09
C LYS A 321 35.04 13.60 28.93
N LEU A 322 34.70 14.00 27.70
CA LEU A 322 34.90 13.24 26.48
C LEU A 322 35.53 14.15 25.42
N MET A 323 36.68 13.74 24.91
CA MET A 323 37.42 14.43 23.84
C MET A 323 37.49 13.50 22.64
N CYS A 324 37.12 14.00 21.47
CA CYS A 324 37.00 13.23 20.22
C CYS A 324 37.98 13.79 19.19
N GLY A 325 38.96 13.00 18.77
CA GLY A 325 39.99 13.39 17.79
C GLY A 325 41.04 14.36 18.36
N GLU A 326 40.62 15.53 18.85
CA GLU A 326 41.51 16.54 19.45
C GLU A 326 42.22 16.00 20.70
N ASN A 327 43.56 16.00 20.66
CA ASN A 327 44.39 15.40 21.70
C ASN A 327 44.78 16.38 22.82
N THR A 328 44.15 17.55 22.92
CA THR A 328 44.44 18.57 23.92
C THR A 328 43.17 19.24 24.40
N GLN A 329 43.09 19.58 25.68
CA GLN A 329 41.97 20.34 26.27
C GLN A 329 42.52 21.41 27.21
N GLN A 330 42.14 22.67 26.97
CA GLN A 330 42.44 23.77 27.91
C GLN A 330 41.38 23.79 29.01
N LEU A 331 41.82 23.87 30.27
CA LEU A 331 40.93 24.00 31.43
C LEU A 331 40.91 25.45 31.92
N GLN A 332 39.87 25.84 32.66
CA GLN A 332 39.85 27.11 33.39
C GLN A 332 39.58 26.86 34.88
N LEU A 333 40.61 27.04 35.71
CA LEU A 333 40.54 26.91 37.16
C LEU A 333 40.18 28.26 37.80
N GLN A 334 39.07 28.31 38.52
CA GLN A 334 38.70 29.47 39.34
C GLN A 334 39.44 29.39 40.68
N ILE A 335 40.65 29.95 40.73
CA ILE A 335 41.53 29.93 41.92
C ILE A 335 41.17 31.10 42.85
N PRO A 336 40.76 30.85 44.11
CA PRO A 336 40.52 31.92 45.09
C PRO A 336 41.80 32.68 45.49
N PRO A 337 41.70 33.90 46.07
CA PRO A 337 42.85 34.58 46.66
C PRO A 337 43.55 33.70 47.70
N ASN A 338 44.88 33.78 47.76
CA ASN A 338 45.74 33.04 48.70
C ASN A 338 45.63 31.50 48.62
N VAL A 339 45.09 30.97 47.52
CA VAL A 339 45.08 29.53 47.21
C VAL A 339 46.05 29.28 46.04
N SER A 340 46.78 28.16 46.12
CA SER A 340 47.63 27.64 45.06
C SER A 340 47.10 26.30 44.55
N THR A 341 47.30 26.04 43.26
CA THR A 341 46.87 24.78 42.62
C THR A 341 47.99 24.14 41.81
N VAL A 342 48.03 22.82 41.78
CA VAL A 342 48.89 22.04 40.88
C VAL A 342 48.08 20.90 40.28
N LEU A 343 47.97 20.87 38.96
CA LEU A 343 47.35 19.78 38.19
C LEU A 343 48.44 18.88 37.62
N ARG A 344 48.43 17.59 37.95
CA ARG A 344 49.42 16.61 37.48
C ARG A 344 48.74 15.41 36.80
N PRO A 345 49.33 14.81 35.75
CA PRO A 345 48.82 13.57 35.18
C PRO A 345 49.02 12.40 36.17
N ILE A 346 47.99 11.56 36.31
CA ILE A 346 48.04 10.27 37.04
C ILE A 346 48.26 9.13 36.02
N SER A 347 47.56 9.19 34.89
CA SER A 347 47.71 8.21 33.80
C SER A 347 49.03 8.39 33.06
N THR A 348 49.72 7.29 32.80
CA THR A 348 50.95 7.26 31.99
C THR A 348 50.69 7.75 30.57
N GLY A 349 51.56 8.62 30.05
CA GLY A 349 51.48 9.14 28.68
C GLY A 349 50.73 10.46 28.53
N ALA A 350 49.85 10.81 29.48
CA ALA A 350 49.27 12.15 29.55
C ALA A 350 50.29 13.18 30.05
N ASN A 351 50.17 14.42 29.55
CA ASN A 351 50.95 15.58 29.96
C ASN A 351 50.01 16.72 30.41
N VAL A 352 50.54 17.65 31.19
CA VAL A 352 49.84 18.90 31.56
C VAL A 352 50.82 20.04 31.35
N ASP A 353 50.55 20.87 30.34
CA ASP A 353 51.29 22.11 30.14
C ASP A 353 50.78 23.16 31.13
N ASP A 354 51.75 23.90 31.71
CA ASP A 354 51.55 24.90 32.76
C ASP A 354 50.76 24.40 33.99
N GLU A 355 51.23 23.30 34.62
CA GLU A 355 50.62 22.61 35.79
C GLU A 355 50.08 23.51 36.92
N SER A 356 50.58 24.73 37.09
CA SER A 356 50.18 25.69 38.15
C SER A 356 49.51 26.97 37.63
N SER A 357 49.13 27.00 36.35
CA SER A 357 48.37 28.09 35.74
C SER A 357 46.90 28.03 36.16
N PRO A 358 46.16 29.17 36.18
CA PRO A 358 44.69 29.14 36.16
C PRO A 358 44.13 28.56 34.85
N GLU A 359 44.94 28.45 33.79
CA GLU A 359 44.56 27.88 32.50
C GLU A 359 45.52 26.74 32.07
N PRO A 360 45.55 25.59 32.75
CA PRO A 360 46.43 24.48 32.37
C PRO A 360 45.86 23.75 31.15
N VAL A 361 46.75 23.27 30.26
CA VAL A 361 46.36 22.50 29.07
C VAL A 361 46.71 21.03 29.27
N ILE A 362 45.69 20.19 29.42
CA ILE A 362 45.89 18.73 29.48
C ILE A 362 46.08 18.19 28.06
N GLN A 363 47.01 17.25 27.91
CA GLN A 363 47.39 16.67 26.61
C GLN A 363 47.39 15.14 26.69
N PHE A 364 46.86 14.52 25.64
CA PHE A 364 46.79 13.07 25.47
C PHE A 364 47.79 12.61 24.39
N PRO A 365 48.40 11.41 24.53
CA PRO A 365 49.31 10.89 23.53
C PRO A 365 48.58 10.67 22.19
N PRO A 366 49.05 11.22 21.05
CA PRO A 366 48.38 11.09 19.76
C PRO A 366 48.17 9.63 19.34
N GLY A 367 46.92 9.25 19.08
CA GLY A 367 46.56 7.89 18.67
C GLY A 367 46.46 6.85 19.81
N GLU A 368 46.72 7.23 21.06
CA GLU A 368 46.53 6.37 22.24
C GLU A 368 45.20 6.72 22.94
N TYR A 369 44.11 6.09 22.48
CA TYR A 369 42.76 6.33 23.00
C TYR A 369 42.51 5.59 24.33
N GLY A 370 41.81 6.23 25.27
CA GLY A 370 41.54 5.68 26.61
C GLY A 370 41.14 6.75 27.64
N THR A 371 41.03 6.33 28.90
CA THR A 371 40.70 7.23 30.02
C THR A 371 41.97 7.72 30.73
N TYR A 372 42.12 9.04 30.80
CA TYR A 372 43.25 9.72 31.41
C TYR A 372 42.81 10.44 32.70
N GLY A 373 43.43 10.06 33.82
CA GLY A 373 43.22 10.69 35.11
C GLY A 373 44.26 11.77 35.40
N PHE A 374 43.82 12.87 36.00
CA PHE A 374 44.65 13.99 36.45
C PHE A 374 44.32 14.33 37.91
N ARG A 375 45.33 14.63 38.72
CA ARG A 375 45.19 14.98 40.13
C ARG A 375 45.31 16.49 40.28
N LEU A 376 44.26 17.13 40.78
CA LEU A 376 44.28 18.53 41.16
C LEU A 376 44.60 18.62 42.66
N GLU A 377 45.75 19.19 42.99
CA GLU A 377 46.16 19.55 44.36
C GLU A 377 45.81 21.02 44.61
N VAL A 378 45.20 21.31 45.76
CA VAL A 378 44.76 22.65 46.18
C VAL A 378 45.27 22.91 47.61
N ILE A 379 45.99 24.01 47.81
CA ILE A 379 46.64 24.37 49.09
C ILE A 379 46.41 25.85 49.37
N ASP A 380 45.92 26.20 50.56
CA ASP A 380 45.76 27.59 51.02
C ASP A 380 46.98 28.11 51.81
N GLU A 381 46.94 29.38 52.22
CA GLU A 381 48.00 30.02 53.01
C GLU A 381 48.20 29.45 54.44
N TYR A 382 47.33 28.53 54.87
CA TYR A 382 47.36 27.89 56.19
C TYR A 382 47.74 26.39 56.10
N ASP A 383 48.33 25.96 54.98
CA ASP A 383 48.71 24.56 54.67
C ASP A 383 47.54 23.55 54.65
N CYS A 384 46.29 24.02 54.59
CA CYS A 384 45.11 23.15 54.62
C CYS A 384 44.81 22.57 53.22
N SER A 385 45.45 21.44 52.91
CA SER A 385 45.38 20.81 51.58
C SER A 385 44.11 19.99 51.28
N ARG A 386 43.70 20.01 50.01
CA ARG A 386 42.66 19.17 49.38
C ARG A 386 43.17 18.59 48.05
N PHE A 387 42.74 17.37 47.73
CA PHE A 387 42.97 16.74 46.43
C PHE A 387 41.64 16.47 45.74
N ASP A 388 41.61 16.65 44.42
CA ASP A 388 40.53 16.23 43.54
C ASP A 388 41.08 15.42 42.36
N THR A 389 40.21 14.69 41.65
CA THR A 389 40.61 13.85 40.50
C THR A 389 39.70 14.12 39.31
N LEU A 390 40.30 14.52 38.20
CA LEU A 390 39.64 14.76 36.92
C LEU A 390 39.90 13.54 36.02
N GLU A 391 38.85 12.92 35.50
CA GLU A 391 38.95 11.84 34.51
C GLU A 391 38.40 12.31 33.17
N VAL A 392 39.18 12.15 32.11
CA VAL A 392 38.79 12.49 30.72
C VAL A 392 38.96 11.26 29.84
N SER A 393 37.94 10.93 29.06
CA SER A 393 37.99 9.92 28.01
C SER A 393 38.46 10.57 26.71
N TYR A 394 39.64 10.22 26.22
CA TYR A 394 40.13 10.62 24.91
C TYR A 394 39.86 9.47 23.92
N GLN A 395 39.06 9.74 22.89
CA GLN A 395 38.55 8.76 21.95
C GLN A 395 38.80 9.20 20.51
N HIS A 396 38.72 8.23 19.60
CA HIS A 396 38.77 8.47 18.17
C HIS A 396 37.54 9.29 17.73
N GLN A 397 37.71 10.13 16.71
CA GLN A 397 36.60 10.81 16.05
C GLN A 397 36.25 9.97 14.81
N PRO A 398 35.14 9.22 14.81
CA PRO A 398 34.73 8.49 13.61
C PRO A 398 34.34 9.46 12.50
N THR A 399 34.40 9.02 11.25
CA THR A 399 33.72 9.71 10.14
C THR A 399 32.48 8.94 9.71
N ALA A 400 31.45 9.63 9.24
CA ALA A 400 30.16 9.06 8.85
C ALA A 400 29.97 9.01 7.32
N ASP A 401 31.03 8.68 6.58
CA ASP A 401 31.02 8.67 5.12
C ASP A 401 30.37 7.40 4.53
N PHE A 402 29.66 7.56 3.42
CA PHE A 402 29.09 6.49 2.61
C PHE A 402 28.98 6.95 1.16
N TYR A 403 29.13 6.05 0.20
CA TYR A 403 29.00 6.38 -1.22
C TYR A 403 27.54 6.32 -1.68
N LEU A 404 27.14 7.32 -2.47
CA LEU A 404 25.89 7.34 -3.23
C LEU A 404 26.16 7.94 -4.62
N ASP A 405 25.75 7.24 -5.67
CA ASP A 405 25.70 7.82 -7.01
C ASP A 405 24.47 8.73 -7.12
N GLU A 406 24.71 10.04 -7.13
CA GLU A 406 23.71 11.12 -7.20
C GLU A 406 23.04 11.25 -8.59
N GLU A 407 23.66 10.72 -9.66
CA GLU A 407 23.11 10.83 -11.03
C GLU A 407 22.09 9.72 -11.37
N GLU A 408 21.99 8.67 -10.54
CA GLU A 408 21.11 7.53 -10.79
C GLU A 408 19.84 7.56 -9.92
N CYS A 409 18.67 7.60 -10.56
CA CYS A 409 17.38 7.54 -9.89
C CYS A 409 17.16 6.22 -9.15
N LYS A 410 16.90 6.29 -7.84
CA LYS A 410 16.82 5.11 -6.98
C LYS A 410 15.39 4.57 -6.89
N GLY A 411 15.27 3.25 -6.98
CA GLY A 411 14.00 2.52 -6.89
C GLY A 411 13.58 2.23 -5.45
N TYR A 412 12.79 1.17 -5.28
CA TYR A 412 12.17 0.81 -4.00
C TYR A 412 13.18 0.66 -2.85
N ASN A 413 14.36 0.08 -3.11
CA ASN A 413 15.43 -0.16 -2.15
C ASN A 413 16.75 0.49 -2.61
N LEU A 414 17.42 1.18 -1.70
CA LEU A 414 18.77 1.70 -1.87
C LEU A 414 19.72 0.99 -0.90
N GLN A 415 20.69 0.26 -1.43
CA GLN A 415 21.81 -0.26 -0.66
C GLN A 415 22.81 0.88 -0.41
N LEU A 416 23.15 1.09 0.86
CA LEU A 416 24.21 2.00 1.31
C LEU A 416 25.25 1.19 2.07
N ASP A 417 26.52 1.38 1.72
CA ASP A 417 27.66 0.78 2.39
C ASP A 417 28.54 1.90 2.98
N PHE A 418 29.01 1.69 4.21
CA PHE A 418 29.88 2.61 4.93
C PHE A 418 31.28 2.67 4.32
N GLU A 419 31.80 3.88 4.13
CA GLU A 419 33.17 4.14 3.63
C GLU A 419 34.03 5.00 4.57
N GLY A 420 33.49 5.41 5.72
CA GLY A 420 34.20 6.22 6.71
C GLY A 420 35.20 5.46 7.58
N GLU A 421 35.84 6.17 8.50
CA GLU A 421 36.85 5.62 9.40
C GLU A 421 36.30 5.39 10.83
N VAL A 422 36.49 4.17 11.36
CA VAL A 422 36.26 3.76 12.76
C VAL A 422 37.43 2.89 13.24
N LEU A 423 37.71 2.86 14.54
CA LEU A 423 38.80 2.04 15.11
C LEU A 423 38.32 0.91 16.04
N ASN A 424 37.09 0.99 16.56
CA ASN A 424 36.47 0.06 17.50
C ASN A 424 35.00 -0.22 17.08
N ASP A 425 34.29 -1.02 17.88
CA ASP A 425 32.86 -1.29 17.72
C ASP A 425 32.03 0.01 17.78
N ALA A 426 31.68 0.56 16.61
CA ALA A 426 30.85 1.74 16.48
C ALA A 426 29.36 1.39 16.30
N GLN A 427 28.47 2.25 16.81
CA GLN A 427 27.03 2.15 16.55
C GLN A 427 26.65 3.01 15.34
N PHE A 428 26.24 2.36 14.26
CA PHE A 428 25.71 2.96 13.06
C PHE A 428 24.21 3.19 13.22
N SER A 429 23.75 4.40 12.93
CA SER A 429 22.33 4.79 12.90
C SER A 429 22.01 5.36 11.53
N TRP A 430 21.38 4.55 10.69
CA TRP A 430 20.94 4.91 9.35
C TRP A 430 19.57 5.58 9.43
N TYR A 431 19.40 6.72 8.75
CA TYR A 431 18.16 7.47 8.70
C TYR A 431 17.68 7.73 7.27
N SER A 432 16.36 7.80 7.12
CA SER A 432 15.72 8.38 5.95
C SER A 432 14.94 9.62 6.41
N ASN A 433 15.13 10.73 5.71
CA ASN A 433 14.75 12.07 6.12
C ASN A 433 15.25 12.37 7.55
N ASP A 434 14.35 12.53 8.51
CA ASP A 434 14.67 12.78 9.93
C ASP A 434 14.35 11.58 10.84
N THR A 435 13.99 10.42 10.25
CA THR A 435 13.62 9.19 10.97
C THR A 435 14.74 8.16 10.95
N VAL A 436 15.20 7.73 12.13
CA VAL A 436 16.13 6.60 12.26
C VAL A 436 15.43 5.33 11.78
N PHE A 437 15.92 4.77 10.68
CA PHE A 437 15.39 3.56 10.05
C PHE A 437 15.93 2.30 10.72
N HIS A 438 17.23 2.30 11.03
CA HIS A 438 17.90 1.21 11.72
C HIS A 438 19.07 1.72 12.56
N SER A 439 19.28 1.14 13.75
CA SER A 439 20.49 1.35 14.54
C SER A 439 21.09 0.02 15.01
N GLY A 440 22.41 -0.11 14.96
CA GLY A 440 23.13 -1.34 15.30
C GLY A 440 24.62 -1.29 14.98
N LEU A 441 25.24 -2.45 14.80
CA LEU A 441 26.66 -2.61 14.44
C LEU A 441 26.85 -2.89 12.94
N ASN A 442 25.87 -2.53 12.10
CA ASN A 442 25.89 -2.86 10.67
C ASN A 442 26.45 -1.68 9.85
N GLU A 443 27.62 -1.92 9.26
CA GLU A 443 28.32 -1.06 8.31
C GLU A 443 27.58 -0.93 6.94
N SER A 444 26.54 -1.74 6.69
CA SER A 444 25.74 -1.68 5.47
C SER A 444 24.24 -1.75 5.76
N MET A 445 23.44 -1.09 4.94
CA MET A 445 21.99 -0.98 5.10
C MET A 445 21.23 -0.90 3.78
N GLU A 446 20.12 -1.62 3.68
CA GLU A 446 19.15 -1.47 2.61
C GLU A 446 18.01 -0.55 3.12
N ILE A 447 17.94 0.68 2.61
CA ILE A 447 16.90 1.65 2.96
C ILE A 447 15.78 1.59 1.91
N PRO A 448 14.52 1.29 2.29
CA PRO A 448 13.39 1.33 1.39
C PRO A 448 12.95 2.79 1.14
N LEU A 449 13.34 3.33 -0.01
CA LEU A 449 12.94 4.68 -0.45
C LEU A 449 11.51 4.73 -0.98
N GLY A 450 10.94 3.60 -1.38
CA GLY A 450 9.62 3.58 -2.01
C GLY A 450 9.64 4.19 -3.42
N TYR A 451 8.54 4.81 -3.81
CA TYR A 451 8.36 5.45 -5.12
C TYR A 451 7.73 6.83 -4.92
N GLY A 452 8.09 7.79 -5.77
CA GLY A 452 7.34 9.03 -6.00
C GLY A 452 7.05 9.96 -4.82
N GLU A 453 7.90 9.95 -3.78
CA GLU A 453 7.92 11.00 -2.76
C GLU A 453 9.14 11.92 -2.98
N PRO A 454 8.95 13.16 -3.47
CA PRO A 454 10.05 14.10 -3.68
C PRO A 454 10.63 14.63 -2.36
N GLY A 455 11.91 15.01 -2.36
CA GLY A 455 12.61 15.51 -1.15
C GLY A 455 12.98 14.40 -0.16
N ARG A 456 13.19 13.18 -0.65
CA ARG A 456 13.77 12.08 0.11
C ARG A 456 15.26 12.33 0.33
N SER A 457 15.72 12.09 1.55
CA SER A 457 17.15 12.06 1.90
C SER A 457 17.48 10.80 2.66
N VAL A 458 18.74 10.40 2.58
CA VAL A 458 19.34 9.36 3.40
C VAL A 458 20.53 9.93 4.17
N GLY A 459 20.87 9.28 5.26
CA GLY A 459 22.11 9.58 5.91
C GLY A 459 22.50 8.57 6.97
N LEU A 460 23.72 8.76 7.43
CA LEU A 460 24.37 7.92 8.40
C LEU A 460 24.82 8.77 9.57
N LYS A 461 24.64 8.24 10.77
CA LYS A 461 25.23 8.75 12.00
C LYS A 461 26.04 7.64 12.65
N VAL A 462 27.34 7.85 12.84
CA VAL A 462 28.23 6.90 13.49
C VAL A 462 28.50 7.37 14.92
N ASN A 463 28.46 6.46 15.89
CA ASN A 463 28.75 6.73 17.30
C ASN A 463 29.77 5.72 17.83
N GLU A 464 31.00 6.16 18.03
CA GLU A 464 32.11 5.38 18.58
C GLU A 464 32.44 5.91 19.98
N ASN A 465 32.19 5.11 21.02
CA ASN A 465 32.46 5.47 22.44
C ASN A 465 31.89 6.83 22.91
N GLY A 466 30.84 7.34 22.26
CA GLY A 466 30.22 8.63 22.54
C GLY A 466 30.65 9.76 21.59
N CYS A 467 31.69 9.55 20.78
CA CYS A 467 32.11 10.43 19.70
C CYS A 467 31.26 10.17 18.46
N VAL A 468 30.73 11.24 17.88
CA VAL A 468 29.66 11.17 16.89
C VAL A 468 30.02 11.97 15.66
N ASP A 469 29.71 11.42 14.48
CA ASP A 469 29.68 12.15 13.22
C ASP A 469 28.39 11.81 12.42
N SER A 470 28.03 12.63 11.44
CA SER A 470 26.85 12.40 10.60
C SER A 470 26.89 13.08 9.22
N THR A 471 26.55 12.32 8.18
CA THR A 471 26.43 12.77 6.78
C THR A 471 25.01 12.57 6.25
N ARG A 472 24.51 13.49 5.42
CA ARG A 472 23.18 13.43 4.79
C ARG A 472 23.29 13.80 3.31
N ILE A 473 22.64 13.02 2.45
CA ILE A 473 22.58 13.23 1.00
C ILE A 473 21.10 13.16 0.57
N GLU A 474 20.69 14.06 -0.33
CA GLU A 474 19.34 14.04 -0.93
C GLU A 474 19.30 13.00 -2.07
N VAL A 475 18.17 12.34 -2.28
CA VAL A 475 18.03 11.21 -3.21
C VAL A 475 16.84 11.41 -4.14
N THR A 476 17.11 11.36 -5.45
CA THR A 476 16.06 11.35 -6.47
C THR A 476 15.48 9.94 -6.61
N VAL A 477 14.16 9.81 -6.41
CA VAL A 477 13.46 8.52 -6.47
C VAL A 477 12.76 8.32 -7.81
N THR A 478 12.63 7.07 -8.26
CA THR A 478 11.82 6.75 -9.44
C THR A 478 10.34 7.06 -9.19
N PRO A 479 9.60 7.61 -10.18
CA PRO A 479 8.24 8.10 -9.96
C PRO A 479 7.22 6.97 -9.71
N VAL A 480 6.13 7.27 -9.00
CA VAL A 480 4.96 6.36 -8.99
C VAL A 480 4.22 6.50 -10.31
N ILE A 481 3.90 5.36 -10.92
CA ILE A 481 2.92 5.28 -12.00
C ILE A 481 1.84 4.26 -11.68
N ASP A 482 0.60 4.69 -11.85
CA ASP A 482 -0.53 3.81 -12.14
C ASP A 482 -1.33 4.39 -13.33
N PHE A 483 -2.24 3.60 -13.88
CA PHE A 483 -3.18 4.09 -14.88
C PHE A 483 -4.49 3.30 -14.88
N SER A 484 -5.58 3.99 -15.18
CA SER A 484 -6.93 3.43 -15.28
C SER A 484 -7.54 3.75 -16.64
N ALA A 485 -8.62 3.05 -16.99
CA ALA A 485 -9.40 3.32 -18.19
C ALA A 485 -10.82 3.67 -17.77
N GLU A 486 -11.49 4.58 -18.49
CA GLU A 486 -12.87 4.95 -18.16
C GLU A 486 -13.84 3.76 -18.34
N THR A 487 -13.60 2.90 -19.34
CA THR A 487 -14.44 1.74 -19.69
C THR A 487 -13.59 0.49 -20.03
N PRO A 488 -13.01 -0.22 -19.04
CA PRO A 488 -12.02 -1.29 -19.29
C PRO A 488 -12.55 -2.49 -20.09
N ASP A 489 -13.87 -2.68 -20.13
CA ASP A 489 -14.56 -3.64 -20.99
C ASP A 489 -15.69 -2.97 -21.79
N GLY A 490 -15.96 -3.49 -23.00
CA GLY A 490 -17.01 -2.96 -23.87
C GLY A 490 -17.01 -3.57 -25.27
N CYS A 491 -17.93 -3.13 -26.11
CA CYS A 491 -18.17 -3.69 -27.45
C CYS A 491 -17.30 -3.05 -28.54
N ASN A 492 -17.04 -3.78 -29.62
CA ASN A 492 -16.34 -3.26 -30.79
C ASN A 492 -17.16 -2.20 -31.55
N PRO A 493 -16.58 -1.05 -31.96
CA PRO A 493 -15.27 -0.52 -31.55
C PRO A 493 -15.35 0.14 -30.17
N LEU A 494 -14.37 -0.13 -29.30
CA LEU A 494 -14.35 0.43 -27.94
C LEU A 494 -13.53 1.71 -27.91
N GLU A 495 -14.19 2.86 -28.03
CA GLU A 495 -13.59 4.16 -27.73
C GLU A 495 -13.41 4.29 -26.21
N ASN A 496 -12.18 4.56 -25.77
CA ASN A 496 -11.82 4.60 -24.36
C ASN A 496 -10.72 5.62 -24.10
N ARG A 497 -10.78 6.28 -22.95
CA ARG A 497 -9.78 7.23 -22.47
C ARG A 497 -8.99 6.61 -21.33
N ILE A 498 -7.67 6.62 -21.48
CA ILE A 498 -6.74 6.10 -20.47
C ILE A 498 -6.25 7.26 -19.61
N LEU A 499 -6.39 7.10 -18.30
CA LEU A 499 -6.06 8.09 -17.28
C LEU A 499 -4.76 7.69 -16.58
N SER A 500 -3.72 8.51 -16.70
CA SER A 500 -2.50 8.39 -15.89
C SER A 500 -2.75 8.86 -14.45
N ASP A 501 -2.30 8.10 -13.46
CA ASP A 501 -2.21 8.54 -12.07
C ASP A 501 -0.73 8.53 -11.63
N SER A 502 -0.24 9.67 -11.16
CA SER A 502 1.14 9.86 -10.69
C SER A 502 1.13 10.75 -9.44
N SER A 503 1.91 10.38 -8.42
CA SER A 503 2.02 11.17 -7.19
C SER A 503 2.80 12.48 -7.37
N GLU A 504 3.53 12.61 -8.48
CA GLU A 504 4.40 13.74 -8.79
C GLU A 504 4.22 14.27 -10.22
N PRO A 505 4.80 15.45 -10.55
CA PRO A 505 4.81 15.98 -11.90
C PRO A 505 5.65 15.12 -12.86
N ILE A 506 5.02 14.68 -13.94
CA ILE A 506 5.67 13.99 -15.07
C ILE A 506 5.75 14.94 -16.26
N GLU A 507 6.93 15.04 -16.87
CA GLU A 507 7.18 15.85 -18.07
C GLU A 507 6.89 15.07 -19.37
N GLU A 508 7.35 13.81 -19.46
CA GLU A 508 7.17 12.99 -20.66
C GLU A 508 6.36 11.72 -20.37
N TYR A 509 5.43 11.40 -21.26
CA TYR A 509 4.62 10.17 -21.24
C TYR A 509 4.88 9.41 -22.54
N PHE A 510 4.94 8.08 -22.47
CA PHE A 510 5.10 7.19 -23.62
C PHE A 510 4.21 5.97 -23.43
N TRP A 511 3.09 5.94 -24.15
CA TRP A 511 2.15 4.83 -24.16
C TRP A 511 2.44 3.88 -25.31
N ASP A 512 2.27 2.59 -25.04
CA ASP A 512 2.04 1.54 -26.04
C ASP A 512 0.70 0.90 -25.68
N LEU A 513 -0.27 1.00 -26.59
CA LEU A 513 -1.65 0.58 -26.36
C LEU A 513 -1.87 -0.92 -26.63
N GLY A 514 -0.83 -1.67 -26.99
CA GLY A 514 -0.89 -3.12 -27.20
C GLY A 514 -1.54 -3.56 -28.52
N ASP A 515 -2.06 -2.63 -29.32
CA ASP A 515 -2.60 -2.87 -30.66
C ASP A 515 -1.61 -2.49 -31.80
N GLY A 516 -0.45 -1.93 -31.42
CA GLY A 516 0.56 -1.37 -32.33
C GLY A 516 0.57 0.16 -32.36
N THR A 517 -0.36 0.83 -31.67
CA THR A 517 -0.43 2.29 -31.53
C THR A 517 0.39 2.75 -30.33
N THR A 518 1.16 3.83 -30.51
CA THR A 518 1.92 4.51 -29.45
C THR A 518 1.59 6.00 -29.42
N THR A 519 1.59 6.64 -28.24
CA THR A 519 1.29 8.07 -28.09
C THR A 519 2.03 8.70 -26.91
N GLU A 520 2.26 10.01 -26.99
CA GLU A 520 2.96 10.82 -25.99
C GLU A 520 2.00 11.73 -25.18
N GLU A 521 0.70 11.62 -25.42
CA GLU A 521 -0.33 12.36 -24.67
C GLU A 521 -0.42 11.86 -23.23
N LYS A 522 -0.64 12.77 -22.28
CA LYS A 522 -0.83 12.42 -20.85
C LYS A 522 -2.00 11.45 -20.64
N GLU A 523 -3.14 11.74 -21.26
CA GLU A 523 -4.42 11.02 -21.09
C GLU A 523 -5.02 10.72 -22.48
N PRO A 524 -4.47 9.73 -23.21
CA PRO A 524 -4.87 9.46 -24.59
C PRO A 524 -6.28 8.88 -24.67
N THR A 525 -7.01 9.23 -25.74
CA THR A 525 -8.27 8.58 -26.13
C THR A 525 -8.04 7.77 -27.39
N HIS A 526 -8.47 6.50 -27.39
CA HIS A 526 -8.20 5.55 -28.47
C HIS A 526 -9.38 4.63 -28.77
N SER A 527 -9.50 4.17 -30.02
CA SER A 527 -10.53 3.21 -30.47
C SER A 527 -9.91 1.82 -30.59
N PHE A 528 -10.28 0.91 -29.69
CA PHE A 528 -9.79 -0.46 -29.71
C PHE A 528 -10.67 -1.36 -30.58
N GLU A 529 -10.09 -1.88 -31.66
CA GLU A 529 -10.80 -2.69 -32.67
C GLU A 529 -10.66 -4.20 -32.43
N ASN A 530 -11.78 -4.91 -32.33
CA ASN A 530 -11.93 -6.35 -32.39
C ASN A 530 -12.82 -6.79 -33.56
N THR A 531 -12.19 -7.16 -34.67
CA THR A 531 -12.82 -7.74 -35.86
C THR A 531 -12.90 -9.28 -35.82
N GLY A 532 -12.59 -9.91 -34.68
CA GLY A 532 -12.66 -11.36 -34.48
C GLY A 532 -14.04 -11.84 -34.02
N THR A 533 -14.12 -13.12 -33.67
CA THR A 533 -15.33 -13.77 -33.11
C THR A 533 -15.20 -14.12 -31.63
N THR A 534 -14.11 -13.72 -30.98
CA THR A 534 -13.84 -13.92 -29.55
C THR A 534 -13.33 -12.62 -28.94
N ASP A 535 -13.46 -12.46 -27.62
CA ASP A 535 -12.86 -11.33 -26.89
C ASP A 535 -11.40 -11.10 -27.28
N LYS A 536 -11.08 -9.84 -27.58
CA LYS A 536 -9.71 -9.40 -27.86
C LYS A 536 -9.26 -8.50 -26.72
N LYS A 537 -8.09 -8.83 -26.18
CA LYS A 537 -7.52 -8.15 -25.02
C LYS A 537 -6.24 -7.42 -25.39
N PHE A 538 -6.01 -6.28 -24.77
CA PHE A 538 -4.87 -5.42 -25.04
C PHE A 538 -4.03 -5.21 -23.77
N ASP A 539 -2.75 -5.55 -23.85
CA ASP A 539 -1.75 -5.25 -22.83
C ASP A 539 -1.28 -3.80 -23.03
N VAL A 540 -1.71 -2.87 -22.17
CA VAL A 540 -1.29 -1.47 -22.25
C VAL A 540 -0.05 -1.25 -21.39
N SER A 541 0.94 -0.53 -21.91
CA SER A 541 2.09 -0.07 -21.13
C SER A 541 2.25 1.45 -21.15
N LEU A 542 2.71 1.97 -20.02
CA LEU A 542 3.08 3.36 -19.81
C LEU A 542 4.54 3.41 -19.37
N ARG A 543 5.34 4.22 -20.05
CA ARG A 543 6.66 4.70 -19.60
C ARG A 543 6.56 6.20 -19.36
N VAL A 544 7.05 6.69 -18.23
CA VAL A 544 7.08 8.13 -17.90
C VAL A 544 8.50 8.60 -17.63
N VAL A 545 8.71 9.92 -17.69
CA VAL A 545 9.92 10.59 -17.19
C VAL A 545 9.51 11.78 -16.31
N SER A 546 10.00 11.81 -15.05
CA SER A 546 9.78 12.94 -14.13
C SER A 546 10.58 14.19 -14.54
N ALA A 547 10.28 15.34 -13.93
CA ALA A 547 11.02 16.59 -14.19
C ALA A 547 12.52 16.50 -13.83
N GLU A 548 12.87 15.59 -12.91
CA GLU A 548 14.23 15.29 -12.44
C GLU A 548 14.94 14.26 -13.35
N GLY A 549 14.28 13.79 -14.41
CA GLY A 549 14.85 12.83 -15.38
C GLY A 549 14.64 11.36 -15.03
N CYS A 550 13.84 11.04 -14.01
CA CYS A 550 13.65 9.66 -13.56
C CYS A 550 12.59 8.92 -14.38
N GLU A 551 13.00 7.78 -14.96
CA GLU A 551 12.11 6.90 -15.71
C GLU A 551 11.41 5.86 -14.82
N ASN A 552 10.13 5.57 -15.09
CA ASN A 552 9.50 4.33 -14.66
C ASN A 552 8.63 3.76 -15.80
N LYS A 553 8.47 2.42 -15.87
CA LYS A 553 7.63 1.73 -16.86
C LYS A 553 6.77 0.64 -16.22
N GLY A 554 5.46 0.71 -16.48
CA GLY A 554 4.45 -0.25 -16.05
C GLY A 554 3.71 -0.88 -17.22
N ILE A 555 3.23 -2.12 -17.05
CA ILE A 555 2.39 -2.83 -18.02
C ILE A 555 1.20 -3.43 -17.27
N LYS A 556 -0.02 -3.14 -17.71
CA LYS A 556 -1.23 -3.85 -17.27
C LYS A 556 -1.62 -4.83 -18.36
N LYS A 557 -1.60 -6.12 -18.02
CA LYS A 557 -2.02 -7.19 -18.92
C LYS A 557 -3.52 -7.31 -18.96
N ASP A 558 -4.07 -7.74 -20.10
CA ASP A 558 -5.50 -7.90 -20.31
C ASP A 558 -6.30 -6.62 -19.92
N PHE A 559 -5.70 -5.43 -20.09
CA PHE A 559 -6.18 -4.19 -19.47
C PHE A 559 -7.45 -3.63 -20.11
N ILE A 560 -7.52 -3.68 -21.44
CA ILE A 560 -8.73 -3.39 -22.20
C ILE A 560 -9.24 -4.69 -22.80
N THR A 561 -10.52 -5.01 -22.61
CA THR A 561 -11.20 -6.16 -23.24
C THR A 561 -12.29 -5.66 -24.18
N VAL A 562 -12.16 -5.98 -25.46
CA VAL A 562 -13.14 -5.62 -26.49
C VAL A 562 -13.92 -6.86 -26.92
N HIS A 563 -15.21 -6.86 -26.63
CA HIS A 563 -16.16 -7.89 -27.05
C HIS A 563 -16.51 -7.73 -28.53
N PRO A 564 -16.51 -8.81 -29.32
CA PRO A 564 -16.85 -8.75 -30.74
C PRO A 564 -18.36 -8.52 -30.92
N ILE A 565 -18.74 -7.84 -32.01
CA ILE A 565 -20.13 -7.84 -32.48
C ILE A 565 -20.35 -9.16 -33.26
N PRO A 566 -21.37 -9.98 -32.93
CA PRO A 566 -21.64 -11.20 -33.67
C PRO A 566 -21.97 -10.91 -35.15
N ALA A 567 -21.40 -11.69 -36.07
CA ALA A 567 -21.88 -11.72 -37.44
C ALA A 567 -23.27 -12.37 -37.46
N ILE A 568 -24.22 -11.82 -38.22
CA ILE A 568 -25.57 -12.38 -38.36
C ILE A 568 -25.91 -12.59 -39.83
N ASP A 569 -26.52 -13.73 -40.14
CA ASP A 569 -27.02 -14.07 -41.47
C ASP A 569 -28.00 -15.27 -41.40
N PHE A 570 -28.75 -15.49 -42.48
CA PHE A 570 -29.68 -16.60 -42.69
C PHE A 570 -29.16 -17.60 -43.74
N ASP A 571 -29.66 -18.83 -43.70
CA ASP A 571 -29.34 -19.90 -44.67
C ASP A 571 -29.99 -19.76 -46.06
N PHE A 572 -30.50 -18.57 -46.40
CA PHE A 572 -31.11 -18.28 -47.70
C PHE A 572 -30.56 -16.99 -48.34
N GLU A 573 -30.67 -16.95 -49.67
CA GLU A 573 -30.18 -15.87 -50.53
C GLU A 573 -31.34 -15.17 -51.23
N GLU A 574 -31.35 -13.84 -51.23
CA GLU A 574 -32.47 -13.05 -51.79
C GLU A 574 -32.60 -13.16 -53.32
N ASP A 575 -31.53 -13.58 -54.02
CA ASP A 575 -31.54 -13.82 -55.46
C ASP A 575 -32.12 -15.20 -55.85
N LEU A 576 -32.47 -16.04 -54.87
CA LEU A 576 -33.02 -17.38 -55.09
C LEU A 576 -34.51 -17.45 -54.74
N CYS A 577 -35.17 -18.45 -55.32
CA CYS A 577 -36.61 -18.67 -55.23
C CYS A 577 -36.91 -20.05 -54.63
N TYR A 578 -37.71 -20.07 -53.58
CA TYR A 578 -37.88 -21.22 -52.71
C TYR A 578 -39.35 -21.72 -52.68
N SER A 579 -39.63 -22.78 -51.91
CA SER A 579 -41.01 -23.24 -51.70
C SER A 579 -41.81 -22.19 -50.90
N GLU A 580 -43.12 -22.24 -51.05
CA GLU A 580 -44.09 -21.61 -50.17
C GLU A 580 -43.90 -22.00 -48.68
N THR A 581 -43.45 -23.23 -48.40
CA THR A 581 -43.11 -23.68 -47.03
C THR A 581 -41.61 -23.65 -46.79
N ALA A 582 -41.20 -22.95 -45.74
CA ALA A 582 -39.80 -22.68 -45.43
C ALA A 582 -39.40 -23.11 -44.01
N ALA A 583 -38.10 -23.34 -43.83
CA ALA A 583 -37.44 -23.32 -42.53
C ALA A 583 -36.15 -22.49 -42.68
N VAL A 584 -36.14 -21.28 -42.14
CA VAL A 584 -34.99 -20.37 -42.14
C VAL A 584 -34.17 -20.63 -40.89
N ASN A 585 -32.87 -20.87 -41.07
CA ASN A 585 -31.91 -21.11 -40.01
C ASN A 585 -30.90 -19.96 -39.94
N TYR A 586 -30.50 -19.60 -38.72
CA TYR A 586 -29.37 -18.71 -38.49
C TYR A 586 -28.04 -19.40 -38.83
N VAL A 587 -27.13 -18.66 -39.47
CA VAL A 587 -25.78 -19.16 -39.87
C VAL A 587 -24.62 -18.24 -39.44
N GLY A 588 -24.88 -17.27 -38.56
CA GLY A 588 -23.88 -16.34 -38.04
C GLY A 588 -23.05 -16.88 -36.86
N SER A 589 -22.41 -15.98 -36.11
CA SER A 589 -21.45 -16.31 -35.04
C SER A 589 -21.95 -16.11 -33.60
N ALA A 590 -23.22 -15.76 -33.39
CA ALA A 590 -23.84 -15.59 -32.08
C ALA A 590 -24.04 -16.94 -31.37
N GLY A 591 -23.91 -16.94 -30.04
CA GLY A 591 -24.06 -18.11 -29.18
C GLY A 591 -25.48 -18.32 -28.66
N GLU A 592 -25.74 -19.49 -28.07
CA GLU A 592 -27.07 -19.87 -27.52
C GLU A 592 -27.56 -19.00 -26.35
N LYS A 593 -26.70 -18.14 -25.79
CA LYS A 593 -27.04 -17.19 -24.72
C LYS A 593 -27.40 -15.79 -25.21
N ASP A 594 -27.10 -15.49 -26.47
CA ASP A 594 -27.34 -14.18 -27.05
C ASP A 594 -28.84 -13.99 -27.30
N ASP A 595 -29.32 -12.75 -27.21
CA ASP A 595 -30.73 -12.42 -27.38
C ASP A 595 -31.05 -12.16 -28.86
N PHE A 596 -31.66 -13.14 -29.52
CA PHE A 596 -32.13 -13.00 -30.90
C PHE A 596 -33.44 -12.20 -30.93
N GLN A 597 -33.53 -11.22 -31.81
CA GLN A 597 -34.69 -10.36 -31.98
C GLN A 597 -35.11 -10.41 -33.45
N TRP A 598 -36.06 -11.28 -33.74
CA TRP A 598 -36.58 -11.50 -35.09
C TRP A 598 -37.66 -10.46 -35.41
N ASP A 599 -37.45 -9.66 -36.45
CA ASP A 599 -38.54 -8.88 -37.05
C ASP A 599 -39.30 -9.75 -38.05
N LEU A 600 -40.46 -10.21 -37.60
CA LEU A 600 -41.42 -10.97 -38.38
C LEU A 600 -42.67 -10.12 -38.70
N SER A 601 -42.57 -8.79 -38.63
CA SER A 601 -43.70 -7.85 -38.79
C SER A 601 -44.37 -7.90 -40.17
N ASP A 602 -43.68 -8.43 -41.18
CA ASP A 602 -44.28 -8.71 -42.47
C ASP A 602 -45.35 -9.83 -42.32
N PHE A 603 -45.03 -10.94 -41.63
CA PHE A 603 -45.83 -12.18 -41.56
C PHE A 603 -47.25 -12.03 -40.95
N GLU A 604 -48.24 -12.69 -41.54
CA GLU A 604 -49.62 -12.71 -41.02
C GLU A 604 -49.83 -13.79 -39.93
N SER A 605 -50.84 -13.59 -39.05
CA SER A 605 -51.16 -14.53 -37.97
C SER A 605 -51.78 -15.84 -38.50
N GLY A 606 -50.92 -16.77 -38.90
CA GLY A 606 -51.27 -18.04 -39.52
C GLY A 606 -50.24 -18.52 -40.56
N GLU A 607 -49.36 -17.63 -41.03
CA GLU A 607 -48.24 -18.01 -41.90
C GLU A 607 -47.07 -18.59 -41.09
N ILE A 608 -46.79 -18.07 -39.89
CA ILE A 608 -45.75 -18.61 -39.00
C ILE A 608 -46.22 -19.95 -38.40
N VAL A 609 -45.41 -20.99 -38.59
CA VAL A 609 -45.60 -22.35 -38.08
C VAL A 609 -44.77 -22.58 -36.81
N GLU A 610 -43.56 -22.04 -36.75
CA GLU A 610 -42.64 -22.12 -35.61
C GLU A 610 -41.94 -20.76 -35.48
N ASP A 611 -42.24 -20.03 -34.39
CA ASP A 611 -41.60 -18.76 -34.03
C ASP A 611 -40.39 -19.05 -33.13
N PRO A 612 -39.16 -18.64 -33.55
CA PRO A 612 -37.96 -18.90 -32.77
C PRO A 612 -37.81 -18.00 -31.53
N GLY A 613 -38.62 -16.95 -31.40
CA GLY A 613 -38.63 -16.04 -30.25
C GLY A 613 -37.27 -15.38 -30.00
N LYS A 614 -36.57 -15.82 -28.95
CA LYS A 614 -35.24 -15.32 -28.54
C LYS A 614 -34.09 -16.28 -28.86
N SER A 615 -34.31 -17.24 -29.75
CA SER A 615 -33.35 -18.29 -30.12
C SER A 615 -32.88 -18.18 -31.57
N PRO A 616 -31.77 -18.85 -31.97
CA PRO A 616 -31.25 -18.82 -33.34
C PRO A 616 -32.11 -19.52 -34.41
N GLY A 617 -33.23 -20.16 -34.06
CA GLY A 617 -34.09 -20.82 -35.05
C GLY A 617 -34.41 -22.29 -34.76
N PRO A 618 -35.06 -22.97 -35.72
CA PRO A 618 -35.49 -22.44 -37.02
C PRO A 618 -36.74 -21.55 -36.91
N LEU A 619 -36.82 -20.53 -37.78
CA LEU A 619 -38.08 -19.90 -38.13
C LEU A 619 -38.77 -20.78 -39.19
N ARG A 620 -40.01 -21.23 -38.94
CA ARG A 620 -40.81 -21.94 -39.97
C ARG A 620 -42.04 -21.16 -40.34
N PHE A 621 -42.34 -21.10 -41.64
CA PHE A 621 -43.54 -20.47 -42.15
C PHE A 621 -44.07 -21.14 -43.42
N ASN A 622 -45.31 -20.81 -43.76
CA ASN A 622 -45.97 -21.16 -45.01
C ASN A 622 -46.59 -19.88 -45.62
N LEU A 623 -45.99 -19.40 -46.71
CA LEU A 623 -46.23 -18.10 -47.32
C LEU A 623 -47.27 -18.20 -48.44
N LEU A 624 -48.55 -18.35 -48.09
CA LEU A 624 -49.62 -18.52 -49.09
C LEU A 624 -50.23 -17.21 -49.58
N ASN A 625 -50.24 -16.15 -48.75
CA ASN A 625 -51.03 -14.94 -48.99
C ASN A 625 -50.27 -13.84 -49.77
N ARG A 626 -49.01 -14.08 -50.14
CA ARG A 626 -48.15 -13.19 -50.94
C ARG A 626 -46.96 -13.93 -51.56
N PRO A 627 -46.23 -13.35 -52.53
CA PRO A 627 -45.08 -14.00 -53.16
C PRO A 627 -43.72 -13.71 -52.47
N THR A 628 -43.65 -12.73 -51.56
CA THR A 628 -42.42 -12.38 -50.81
C THR A 628 -42.71 -12.08 -49.35
N ALA A 629 -41.78 -12.39 -48.44
CA ALA A 629 -41.80 -11.90 -47.07
C ALA A 629 -40.40 -11.49 -46.60
N SER A 630 -40.32 -10.39 -45.87
CA SER A 630 -39.09 -9.91 -45.23
C SER A 630 -38.87 -10.65 -43.91
N VAL A 631 -37.67 -11.19 -43.72
CA VAL A 631 -37.21 -11.72 -42.42
C VAL A 631 -36.15 -10.78 -41.90
N GLY A 632 -36.44 -10.09 -40.79
CA GLY A 632 -35.47 -9.28 -40.08
C GLY A 632 -34.86 -10.02 -38.89
N LEU A 633 -33.59 -9.73 -38.59
CA LEU A 633 -32.92 -10.21 -37.39
C LEU A 633 -31.95 -9.15 -36.87
N LYS A 634 -32.04 -8.91 -35.57
CA LYS A 634 -31.03 -8.24 -34.75
C LYS A 634 -30.61 -9.19 -33.62
N VAL A 635 -29.35 -9.13 -33.20
CA VAL A 635 -28.86 -9.90 -32.04
C VAL A 635 -28.25 -8.96 -31.02
N ILE A 636 -28.45 -9.25 -29.73
CA ILE A 636 -27.74 -8.62 -28.63
C ILE A 636 -26.94 -9.70 -27.90
N SER A 637 -25.62 -9.59 -27.86
CA SER A 637 -24.77 -10.62 -27.24
C SER A 637 -24.97 -10.72 -25.71
N GLU A 638 -24.47 -11.78 -25.07
CA GLU A 638 -24.49 -11.91 -23.60
C GLU A 638 -23.77 -10.75 -22.86
N PHE A 639 -22.94 -9.98 -23.57
CA PHE A 639 -22.25 -8.78 -23.08
C PHE A 639 -22.96 -7.46 -23.45
N GLY A 640 -24.14 -7.51 -24.07
CA GLY A 640 -24.91 -6.33 -24.46
C GLY A 640 -24.50 -5.70 -25.79
N CYS A 641 -23.65 -6.35 -26.59
CA CYS A 641 -23.25 -5.83 -27.90
C CYS A 641 -24.35 -6.08 -28.91
N GLU A 642 -25.02 -4.99 -29.32
CA GLU A 642 -26.07 -5.02 -30.32
C GLU A 642 -25.49 -5.05 -31.74
N THR A 643 -26.05 -5.88 -32.61
CA THR A 643 -25.81 -5.81 -34.05
C THR A 643 -26.66 -4.70 -34.67
N GLU A 644 -26.26 -4.22 -35.85
CA GLU A 644 -27.24 -3.66 -36.78
C GLU A 644 -28.26 -4.75 -37.18
N GLU A 645 -29.46 -4.32 -37.58
CA GLU A 645 -30.49 -5.24 -38.06
C GLU A 645 -30.23 -5.62 -39.53
N ILE A 646 -30.22 -6.91 -39.84
CA ILE A 646 -30.32 -7.39 -41.22
C ILE A 646 -31.77 -7.64 -41.56
N ILE A 647 -32.17 -7.37 -42.79
CA ILE A 647 -33.47 -7.74 -43.34
C ILE A 647 -33.21 -8.38 -44.71
N LYS A 648 -33.59 -9.64 -44.89
CA LYS A 648 -33.53 -10.34 -46.18
C LYS A 648 -34.94 -10.68 -46.67
N THR A 649 -35.16 -10.51 -47.96
CA THR A 649 -36.43 -10.80 -48.65
C THR A 649 -36.47 -12.26 -49.10
N TYR A 650 -37.29 -13.08 -48.44
CA TYR A 650 -37.61 -14.42 -48.91
C TYR A 650 -38.58 -14.34 -50.09
N LYS A 651 -38.24 -14.98 -51.21
CA LYS A 651 -39.10 -15.07 -52.40
C LYS A 651 -39.55 -16.51 -52.61
N ARG A 652 -40.86 -16.73 -52.71
CA ARG A 652 -41.40 -18.05 -53.04
C ARG A 652 -41.63 -18.21 -54.54
N LYS A 653 -41.67 -19.46 -54.98
CA LYS A 653 -42.07 -19.88 -56.31
C LYS A 653 -43.57 -19.64 -56.56
N PRO A 654 -43.98 -19.39 -57.82
CA PRO A 654 -45.39 -19.34 -58.21
C PRO A 654 -46.10 -20.67 -57.95
N LEU A 655 -47.34 -20.62 -57.46
CA LEU A 655 -48.19 -21.81 -57.25
C LEU A 655 -49.14 -21.99 -58.44
N PHE A 656 -49.15 -23.19 -59.05
CA PHE A 656 -50.08 -23.53 -60.13
C PHE A 656 -50.34 -25.04 -60.26
N GLU A 657 -51.51 -25.40 -60.78
CA GLU A 657 -51.84 -26.76 -61.23
C GLU A 657 -52.35 -26.74 -62.68
N VAL A 658 -52.39 -27.91 -63.34
CA VAL A 658 -52.67 -28.03 -64.77
C VAL A 658 -53.69 -29.14 -65.05
N SER A 659 -54.69 -28.86 -65.88
CA SER A 659 -55.69 -29.81 -66.39
C SER A 659 -55.77 -29.76 -67.93
N GLY A 660 -56.54 -30.66 -68.55
CA GLY A 660 -56.74 -30.66 -70.00
C GLY A 660 -57.29 -31.97 -70.56
N GLU A 661 -58.27 -31.85 -71.45
CA GLU A 661 -58.84 -32.91 -72.29
C GLU A 661 -59.31 -32.29 -73.63
N PRO A 662 -59.15 -32.96 -74.78
CA PRO A 662 -58.51 -34.27 -74.97
C PRO A 662 -56.98 -34.15 -74.97
N ILE A 663 -56.32 -35.24 -74.59
CA ILE A 663 -54.85 -35.40 -74.59
C ILE A 663 -54.39 -36.73 -75.19
N GLU A 664 -55.32 -37.54 -75.71
CA GLU A 664 -55.08 -38.85 -76.29
C GLU A 664 -56.03 -39.07 -77.48
N GLY A 665 -55.54 -39.65 -78.58
CA GLY A 665 -56.37 -39.96 -79.76
C GLY A 665 -55.59 -40.15 -81.07
N CYS A 666 -56.33 -40.33 -82.17
CA CYS A 666 -55.77 -40.52 -83.51
C CYS A 666 -55.27 -39.21 -84.14
N PRO A 667 -54.23 -39.22 -84.99
CA PRO A 667 -53.79 -38.04 -85.72
C PRO A 667 -54.80 -37.64 -86.83
N PRO A 668 -55.06 -36.34 -87.05
CA PRO A 668 -54.60 -35.21 -86.24
C PRO A 668 -55.34 -35.13 -84.89
N LEU A 669 -54.58 -35.15 -83.78
CA LEU A 669 -55.10 -34.95 -82.43
C LEU A 669 -55.00 -33.47 -82.06
N ASP A 670 -56.14 -32.79 -81.93
CA ASP A 670 -56.21 -31.43 -81.39
C ASP A 670 -56.22 -31.49 -79.86
N ALA A 671 -55.03 -31.44 -79.25
CA ALA A 671 -54.86 -31.55 -77.80
C ALA A 671 -54.92 -30.18 -77.10
N GLU A 672 -55.60 -30.14 -75.95
CA GLU A 672 -55.86 -28.90 -75.19
C GLU A 672 -55.50 -29.06 -73.71
N MET A 673 -54.84 -28.05 -73.13
CA MET A 673 -54.54 -27.99 -71.68
C MET A 673 -54.60 -26.55 -71.16
N GLU A 674 -54.94 -26.40 -69.88
CA GLU A 674 -55.08 -25.11 -69.19
C GLU A 674 -54.56 -25.15 -67.74
N ILE A 675 -54.21 -23.98 -67.21
CA ILE A 675 -53.88 -23.80 -65.79
C ILE A 675 -55.18 -23.83 -64.98
N SER A 676 -55.34 -24.85 -64.11
CA SER A 676 -56.57 -25.08 -63.34
C SER A 676 -56.64 -24.29 -62.03
N THR A 677 -55.48 -23.99 -61.46
CA THR A 677 -55.33 -23.08 -60.31
C THR A 677 -54.17 -22.14 -60.62
N THR A 678 -54.43 -20.84 -60.51
CA THR A 678 -53.41 -19.79 -60.62
C THR A 678 -53.08 -19.27 -59.24
N ASP A 679 -51.84 -18.82 -59.06
CA ASP A 679 -51.47 -17.99 -57.94
C ASP A 679 -52.44 -16.81 -57.78
N LEU A 680 -52.99 -16.61 -56.58
CA LEU A 680 -54.01 -15.57 -56.33
C LEU A 680 -53.39 -14.25 -55.89
N VAL A 681 -52.09 -14.24 -55.60
CA VAL A 681 -51.38 -13.14 -54.93
C VAL A 681 -50.18 -12.65 -55.74
N ASP A 682 -50.02 -13.19 -56.95
CA ASP A 682 -48.99 -12.84 -57.92
C ASP A 682 -49.56 -12.95 -59.35
N GLU A 683 -49.05 -12.14 -60.28
CA GLU A 683 -49.40 -12.26 -61.70
C GLU A 683 -48.35 -13.11 -62.39
N VAL A 684 -48.76 -14.29 -62.88
CA VAL A 684 -47.83 -15.33 -63.35
C VAL A 684 -47.91 -15.48 -64.86
N ASN A 685 -46.76 -15.38 -65.53
CA ASN A 685 -46.62 -15.60 -66.96
C ASN A 685 -46.30 -17.08 -67.23
N TYR A 686 -47.16 -17.76 -67.98
CA TYR A 686 -46.99 -19.17 -68.32
C TYR A 686 -46.45 -19.36 -69.73
N SER A 687 -45.44 -20.21 -69.85
CA SER A 687 -44.89 -20.69 -71.12
C SER A 687 -44.92 -22.22 -71.17
N TRP A 688 -45.22 -22.76 -72.34
CA TRP A 688 -45.42 -24.19 -72.59
C TRP A 688 -44.45 -24.65 -73.67
N ASN A 689 -43.75 -25.75 -73.45
CA ASN A 689 -43.02 -26.48 -74.47
C ASN A 689 -43.67 -27.85 -74.63
N LEU A 690 -44.12 -28.15 -75.85
CA LEU A 690 -45.01 -29.28 -76.14
C LEU A 690 -44.26 -30.52 -76.67
N GLY A 691 -42.95 -30.63 -76.41
CA GLY A 691 -42.12 -31.79 -76.75
C GLY A 691 -41.81 -31.96 -78.25
N ASN A 692 -42.61 -31.38 -79.14
CA ASN A 692 -42.44 -31.36 -80.60
C ASN A 692 -41.63 -30.16 -81.12
N GLY A 693 -41.04 -29.35 -80.23
CA GLY A 693 -40.35 -28.11 -80.56
C GLY A 693 -41.26 -26.89 -80.75
N ILE A 694 -42.59 -27.05 -80.63
CA ILE A 694 -43.55 -25.94 -80.57
C ILE A 694 -43.60 -25.41 -79.13
N GLN A 695 -43.67 -24.08 -79.02
CA GLN A 695 -43.93 -23.37 -77.78
C GLN A 695 -45.28 -22.65 -77.83
N SER A 696 -45.87 -22.42 -76.66
CA SER A 696 -47.09 -21.62 -76.48
C SER A 696 -46.97 -20.75 -75.23
N GLU A 697 -47.73 -19.67 -75.16
CA GLU A 697 -47.74 -18.71 -74.04
C GLU A 697 -49.18 -18.47 -73.57
N GLY A 698 -49.33 -18.09 -72.29
CA GLY A 698 -50.62 -17.82 -71.66
C GLY A 698 -51.19 -19.02 -70.88
N ASN A 699 -52.38 -18.85 -70.30
CA ASN A 699 -52.94 -19.80 -69.33
C ASN A 699 -53.48 -21.10 -69.95
N SER A 700 -53.43 -21.26 -71.27
CA SER A 700 -53.83 -22.49 -71.96
C SER A 700 -53.17 -22.62 -73.33
N PHE A 701 -53.20 -23.82 -73.89
CA PHE A 701 -52.91 -24.05 -75.31
C PHE A 701 -53.93 -25.00 -75.94
N SER A 702 -54.11 -24.87 -77.26
CA SER A 702 -54.81 -25.81 -78.12
C SER A 702 -53.94 -26.00 -79.38
N ARG A 703 -53.51 -27.23 -79.66
CA ARG A 703 -52.57 -27.55 -80.76
C ARG A 703 -52.85 -28.92 -81.37
N SER A 704 -52.71 -28.98 -82.70
CA SER A 704 -52.84 -30.22 -83.47
C SER A 704 -51.53 -31.00 -83.55
N PHE A 705 -51.59 -32.31 -83.35
CA PHE A 705 -50.46 -33.24 -83.45
C PHE A 705 -50.76 -34.33 -84.49
N SER A 706 -49.95 -34.40 -85.55
CA SER A 706 -50.22 -35.22 -86.73
C SER A 706 -49.22 -36.37 -86.96
N GLU A 707 -48.17 -36.48 -86.15
CA GLU A 707 -47.27 -37.65 -86.20
C GLU A 707 -47.92 -38.81 -85.46
N SER A 708 -48.14 -39.94 -86.14
CA SER A 708 -48.67 -41.16 -85.54
C SER A 708 -47.66 -41.84 -84.60
N ASP A 709 -48.17 -42.67 -83.68
CA ASP A 709 -47.40 -43.48 -82.72
C ASP A 709 -46.38 -42.66 -81.90
N LYS A 710 -46.83 -41.53 -81.33
CA LYS A 710 -45.94 -40.57 -80.69
C LYS A 710 -46.51 -39.94 -79.42
N ASN A 711 -45.71 -40.00 -78.36
CA ASN A 711 -45.99 -39.35 -77.09
C ASN A 711 -45.14 -38.10 -76.93
N TYR A 712 -45.72 -37.04 -76.38
CA TYR A 712 -45.04 -35.76 -76.18
C TYR A 712 -45.01 -35.36 -74.70
N ASP A 713 -43.82 -35.02 -74.22
CA ASP A 713 -43.60 -34.43 -72.91
C ASP A 713 -44.04 -32.96 -72.93
N VAL A 714 -44.93 -32.56 -72.01
CA VAL A 714 -45.35 -31.17 -71.84
C VAL A 714 -44.59 -30.56 -70.67
N LYS A 715 -43.78 -29.54 -70.93
CA LYS A 715 -43.10 -28.74 -69.91
C LYS A 715 -43.79 -27.38 -69.79
N ILE A 716 -44.28 -27.05 -68.60
CA ILE A 716 -44.75 -25.71 -68.24
C ILE A 716 -43.62 -25.01 -67.47
N THR A 717 -43.34 -23.76 -67.80
CA THR A 717 -42.54 -22.85 -66.98
C THR A 717 -43.38 -21.61 -66.67
N ALA A 718 -43.66 -21.42 -65.39
CA ALA A 718 -44.44 -20.33 -64.83
C ALA A 718 -43.49 -19.31 -64.19
N VAL A 719 -43.63 -18.03 -64.53
CA VAL A 719 -42.72 -16.96 -64.06
C VAL A 719 -43.52 -15.83 -63.40
N SER A 720 -43.22 -15.56 -62.14
CA SER A 720 -43.72 -14.41 -61.38
C SER A 720 -43.41 -13.09 -62.08
N SER A 721 -44.42 -12.26 -62.36
CA SER A 721 -44.20 -10.90 -62.88
C SER A 721 -43.67 -9.94 -61.82
N LEU A 722 -43.99 -10.19 -60.53
CA LEU A 722 -43.59 -9.33 -59.42
C LEU A 722 -42.17 -9.62 -58.91
N THR A 723 -41.80 -10.90 -58.80
CA THR A 723 -40.53 -11.34 -58.18
C THR A 723 -39.49 -11.83 -59.17
N GLY A 724 -39.91 -12.20 -60.39
CA GLY A 724 -39.07 -12.88 -61.39
C GLY A 724 -38.82 -14.37 -61.10
N CYS A 725 -39.34 -14.91 -59.99
CA CYS A 725 -39.20 -16.32 -59.66
C CYS A 725 -39.91 -17.23 -60.67
N ASP A 726 -39.20 -18.25 -61.15
CA ASP A 726 -39.77 -19.29 -61.98
C ASP A 726 -40.01 -20.60 -61.21
N ASP A 727 -41.05 -21.32 -61.62
CA ASP A 727 -41.18 -22.74 -61.34
C ASP A 727 -41.58 -23.52 -62.60
N THR A 728 -41.23 -24.80 -62.60
CA THR A 728 -41.27 -25.65 -63.79
C THR A 728 -41.90 -26.99 -63.49
N LEU A 729 -42.99 -27.30 -64.19
CA LEU A 729 -43.67 -28.59 -64.13
C LEU A 729 -43.42 -29.37 -65.43
N LEU A 730 -42.90 -30.60 -65.31
CA LEU A 730 -42.70 -31.52 -66.44
C LEU A 730 -43.72 -32.66 -66.35
N LEU A 731 -44.52 -32.80 -67.40
CA LEU A 731 -45.53 -33.85 -67.56
C LEU A 731 -45.08 -34.80 -68.70
N PRO A 732 -44.32 -35.87 -68.38
CA PRO A 732 -43.76 -36.76 -69.41
C PRO A 732 -44.86 -37.60 -70.08
N GLY A 733 -44.78 -37.75 -71.40
CA GLY A 733 -45.73 -38.51 -72.22
C GLY A 733 -47.18 -38.06 -72.10
N LYS A 734 -47.43 -36.77 -71.78
CA LYS A 734 -48.75 -36.27 -71.40
C LYS A 734 -49.74 -36.16 -72.57
N ILE A 735 -49.24 -35.98 -73.79
CA ILE A 735 -50.04 -36.02 -75.02
C ILE A 735 -49.69 -37.31 -75.76
N VAL A 736 -50.69 -38.11 -76.13
CA VAL A 736 -50.54 -39.46 -76.72
C VAL A 736 -51.23 -39.51 -78.08
N VAL A 737 -50.45 -39.57 -79.16
CA VAL A 737 -50.99 -39.73 -80.52
C VAL A 737 -50.88 -41.19 -80.94
N HIS A 738 -52.01 -41.83 -81.18
CA HIS A 738 -52.07 -43.25 -81.51
C HIS A 738 -51.44 -43.58 -82.89
N PRO A 739 -51.00 -44.83 -83.10
CA PRO A 739 -50.66 -45.31 -84.44
C PRO A 739 -51.89 -45.27 -85.36
N VAL A 740 -51.64 -45.17 -86.67
CA VAL A 740 -52.64 -45.34 -87.74
C VAL A 740 -52.24 -46.60 -88.52
N PRO A 741 -53.17 -47.45 -88.96
CA PRO A 741 -52.84 -48.52 -89.90
C PRO A 741 -52.29 -47.95 -91.22
N GLU A 742 -51.46 -48.70 -91.92
CA GLU A 742 -51.03 -48.41 -93.29
C GLU A 742 -51.82 -49.32 -94.21
N ALA A 743 -52.85 -48.80 -94.88
CA ALA A 743 -53.75 -49.58 -95.71
C ALA A 743 -53.10 -49.92 -97.07
N ASP A 744 -53.14 -51.18 -97.47
CA ASP A 744 -52.68 -51.64 -98.79
C ASP A 744 -53.33 -52.98 -99.17
N PHE A 745 -53.47 -53.26 -100.47
CA PHE A 745 -53.94 -54.54 -100.98
C PHE A 745 -53.63 -54.76 -102.48
N ASN A 746 -53.63 -56.03 -102.90
CA ASN A 746 -53.54 -56.42 -104.30
C ASN A 746 -54.80 -57.13 -104.80
N ALA A 747 -55.14 -56.91 -106.07
CA ALA A 747 -56.19 -57.65 -106.79
C ALA A 747 -55.56 -58.67 -107.75
N ASN A 748 -55.89 -59.95 -107.61
CA ASN A 748 -55.30 -61.03 -108.39
C ASN A 748 -56.35 -61.97 -109.02
N PRO A 749 -56.49 -61.99 -110.36
CA PRO A 749 -55.93 -61.04 -111.33
C PRO A 749 -56.73 -59.72 -111.33
N SER A 750 -56.08 -58.61 -111.68
CA SER A 750 -56.74 -57.29 -111.83
C SER A 750 -57.64 -57.15 -113.07
N SER A 751 -57.72 -58.19 -113.91
CA SER A 751 -58.60 -58.25 -115.07
C SER A 751 -59.08 -59.69 -115.30
N VAL A 752 -60.39 -59.86 -115.51
CA VAL A 752 -61.08 -61.15 -115.67
C VAL A 752 -62.08 -61.11 -116.81
N LEU A 753 -62.40 -62.24 -117.42
CA LEU A 753 -63.45 -62.34 -118.44
C LEU A 753 -64.83 -62.43 -117.78
N ILE A 754 -65.87 -61.88 -118.42
CA ILE A 754 -67.28 -62.02 -117.97
C ILE A 754 -67.76 -63.49 -117.87
N SER A 755 -67.07 -64.42 -118.54
CA SER A 755 -67.32 -65.86 -118.41
C SER A 755 -66.79 -66.49 -117.10
N ASN A 756 -65.91 -65.80 -116.37
CA ASN A 756 -65.46 -66.13 -115.01
C ASN A 756 -65.00 -64.85 -114.25
N PRO A 757 -65.94 -63.96 -113.85
CA PRO A 757 -65.62 -62.62 -113.36
C PRO A 757 -65.37 -62.61 -111.84
N VAL A 758 -64.44 -63.45 -111.39
CA VAL A 758 -64.09 -63.62 -109.96
C VAL A 758 -62.68 -63.10 -109.72
N ILE A 759 -62.54 -62.13 -108.83
CA ILE A 759 -61.25 -61.56 -108.42
C ILE A 759 -61.03 -61.86 -106.93
N GLN A 760 -59.82 -62.30 -106.59
CA GLN A 760 -59.38 -62.45 -105.21
C GLN A 760 -58.59 -61.19 -104.80
N PHE A 761 -58.90 -60.65 -103.63
CA PHE A 761 -58.15 -59.56 -103.02
C PHE A 761 -57.27 -60.10 -101.90
N GLU A 762 -56.00 -59.70 -101.91
CA GLU A 762 -55.00 -60.05 -100.90
C GLU A 762 -54.61 -58.78 -100.16
N ASN A 763 -54.91 -58.75 -98.86
CA ASN A 763 -54.69 -57.60 -97.99
C ASN A 763 -53.23 -57.52 -97.56
N GLN A 764 -52.66 -56.33 -97.66
CA GLN A 764 -51.28 -56.03 -97.30
C GLN A 764 -51.18 -54.95 -96.21
N THR A 765 -52.34 -54.55 -95.66
CA THR A 765 -52.46 -53.57 -94.59
C THR A 765 -51.66 -53.97 -93.36
N THR A 766 -50.90 -53.03 -92.81
CA THR A 766 -50.22 -53.21 -91.53
C THR A 766 -50.88 -52.39 -90.42
N GLY A 767 -50.82 -52.86 -89.17
CA GLY A 767 -51.32 -52.12 -88.01
C GLY A 767 -52.84 -52.05 -87.83
N ALA A 768 -53.63 -52.73 -88.67
CA ALA A 768 -55.09 -52.83 -88.55
C ALA A 768 -55.55 -54.13 -87.87
N THR A 769 -56.77 -54.11 -87.34
CA THR A 769 -57.49 -55.25 -86.75
C THR A 769 -58.92 -55.43 -87.28
N GLU A 770 -59.46 -54.45 -88.01
CA GLU A 770 -60.76 -54.48 -88.68
C GLU A 770 -60.65 -53.90 -90.10
N TYR A 771 -61.46 -54.42 -91.04
CA TYR A 771 -61.41 -54.10 -92.47
C TYR A 771 -62.82 -53.87 -93.01
N SER A 772 -62.95 -53.02 -94.01
CA SER A 772 -64.20 -52.77 -94.73
C SER A 772 -63.89 -52.51 -96.21
N TRP A 773 -64.41 -53.36 -97.07
CA TRP A 773 -64.15 -53.38 -98.51
C TRP A 773 -65.37 -52.92 -99.29
N ASN A 774 -65.21 -51.92 -100.16
CA ASN A 774 -66.21 -51.55 -101.15
C ASN A 774 -65.70 -51.90 -102.55
N PHE A 775 -66.42 -52.74 -103.29
CA PHE A 775 -65.97 -53.23 -104.60
C PHE A 775 -66.33 -52.29 -105.78
N GLY A 776 -67.04 -51.19 -105.54
CA GLY A 776 -67.38 -50.20 -106.57
C GLY A 776 -68.49 -50.61 -107.56
N ASP A 777 -69.18 -51.73 -107.33
CA ASP A 777 -70.19 -52.33 -108.23
C ASP A 777 -71.63 -52.33 -107.65
N GLU A 778 -71.90 -51.45 -106.68
CA GLU A 778 -73.15 -51.39 -105.88
C GLU A 778 -73.47 -52.66 -105.06
N SER A 779 -72.53 -53.62 -104.95
CA SER A 779 -72.65 -54.73 -104.01
C SER A 779 -72.49 -54.28 -102.54
N ALA A 780 -72.80 -55.17 -101.60
CA ALA A 780 -72.63 -54.90 -100.18
C ALA A 780 -71.14 -54.97 -99.79
N ASP A 781 -70.72 -54.07 -98.90
CA ASP A 781 -69.36 -54.07 -98.36
C ASP A 781 -69.03 -55.39 -97.65
N SER A 782 -67.74 -55.77 -97.62
CA SER A 782 -67.25 -56.96 -96.94
C SER A 782 -66.29 -56.61 -95.81
N ASP A 783 -66.34 -57.36 -94.71
CA ASP A 783 -65.43 -57.22 -93.56
C ASP A 783 -64.39 -58.35 -93.48
N GLU A 784 -64.29 -59.19 -94.53
CA GLU A 784 -63.31 -60.28 -94.58
C GLU A 784 -61.88 -59.75 -94.75
N GLU A 785 -60.89 -60.41 -94.14
CA GLU A 785 -59.48 -60.02 -94.27
C GLU A 785 -58.97 -60.11 -95.72
N ASN A 786 -59.38 -61.13 -96.47
CA ASN A 786 -58.94 -61.39 -97.85
C ASN A 786 -60.13 -61.87 -98.72
N PRO A 787 -61.02 -60.95 -99.15
CA PRO A 787 -62.27 -61.32 -99.79
C PRO A 787 -62.08 -61.83 -101.23
N VAL A 788 -63.02 -62.65 -101.68
CA VAL A 788 -63.16 -63.07 -103.08
C VAL A 788 -64.48 -62.53 -103.61
N HIS A 789 -64.42 -61.58 -104.55
CA HIS A 789 -65.62 -60.95 -105.10
C HIS A 789 -65.95 -61.44 -106.51
N ARG A 790 -67.25 -61.46 -106.83
CA ARG A 790 -67.76 -61.82 -108.15
C ARG A 790 -68.55 -60.64 -108.73
N PHE A 791 -68.04 -60.07 -109.80
CA PHE A 791 -68.67 -58.95 -110.49
C PHE A 791 -69.71 -59.44 -111.50
N ASP A 792 -70.94 -58.96 -111.40
CA ASP A 792 -72.07 -59.41 -112.24
C ASP A 792 -72.12 -58.75 -113.63
N GLU A 793 -71.58 -57.54 -113.76
CA GLU A 793 -71.56 -56.79 -115.02
C GLU A 793 -70.14 -56.59 -115.59
N MET A 794 -70.10 -56.01 -116.79
CA MET A 794 -68.89 -55.72 -117.54
C MET A 794 -68.53 -54.24 -117.37
N ASP A 795 -67.63 -53.93 -116.46
CA ASP A 795 -67.13 -52.56 -116.25
C ASP A 795 -65.68 -52.52 -115.71
N ARG A 796 -65.18 -51.31 -115.47
CA ARG A 796 -64.03 -51.02 -114.60
C ARG A 796 -64.54 -50.59 -113.22
N TYR A 797 -64.12 -51.31 -112.20
CA TYR A 797 -64.56 -51.10 -110.83
C TYR A 797 -63.44 -50.50 -109.99
N HIS A 798 -63.76 -49.45 -109.23
CA HIS A 798 -62.84 -48.79 -108.31
C HIS A 798 -63.03 -49.38 -106.92
N VAL A 799 -62.13 -50.28 -106.54
CA VAL A 799 -62.20 -51.03 -105.27
C VAL A 799 -61.49 -50.22 -104.19
N ALA A 800 -62.13 -50.07 -103.05
CA ALA A 800 -61.60 -49.41 -101.87
C ALA A 800 -61.50 -50.39 -100.69
N LEU A 801 -60.36 -50.38 -99.99
CA LEU A 801 -60.19 -50.99 -98.68
C LEU A 801 -60.05 -49.87 -97.66
N ARG A 802 -60.90 -49.87 -96.64
CA ARG A 802 -60.72 -49.06 -95.43
C ARG A 802 -60.37 -49.99 -94.27
N ALA A 803 -59.32 -49.66 -93.54
CA ALA A 803 -58.85 -50.46 -92.42
C ALA A 803 -58.80 -49.65 -91.13
N PHE A 804 -59.08 -50.30 -90.00
CA PHE A 804 -59.14 -49.71 -88.66
C PHE A 804 -58.26 -50.48 -87.69
N ASN A 805 -57.74 -49.82 -86.65
CA ASN A 805 -57.00 -50.46 -85.56
C ASN A 805 -57.76 -50.44 -84.22
N ASP A 806 -57.18 -51.08 -83.19
CA ASP A 806 -57.78 -51.18 -81.85
C ASP A 806 -58.02 -49.84 -81.14
N PHE A 807 -57.39 -48.74 -81.62
CA PHE A 807 -57.60 -47.37 -81.13
C PHE A 807 -58.69 -46.62 -81.92
N GLY A 808 -59.30 -47.24 -82.94
CA GLY A 808 -60.30 -46.63 -83.83
C GLY A 808 -59.70 -45.76 -84.94
N CYS A 809 -58.38 -45.73 -85.11
CA CYS A 809 -57.72 -44.96 -86.17
C CYS A 809 -57.83 -45.71 -87.50
N SER A 810 -58.06 -45.01 -88.61
CA SER A 810 -58.32 -45.63 -89.91
C SER A 810 -57.53 -45.02 -91.07
N ASP A 811 -57.16 -45.86 -92.02
CA ASP A 811 -56.56 -45.48 -93.31
C ASP A 811 -57.31 -46.14 -94.49
N SER A 812 -57.01 -45.77 -95.73
CA SER A 812 -57.70 -46.33 -96.91
C SER A 812 -56.84 -46.44 -98.17
N ALA A 813 -56.91 -47.61 -98.81
CA ALA A 813 -56.26 -47.94 -100.07
C ALA A 813 -57.28 -48.13 -101.20
N PHE A 814 -56.82 -47.99 -102.45
CA PHE A 814 -57.68 -48.03 -103.64
C PHE A 814 -56.97 -48.74 -104.81
N THR A 815 -57.71 -49.53 -105.60
CA THR A 815 -57.21 -50.13 -106.84
C THR A 815 -58.31 -50.28 -107.89
N ASP A 816 -57.94 -50.19 -109.17
CA ASP A 816 -58.88 -50.41 -110.28
C ASP A 816 -58.80 -51.86 -110.78
N VAL A 817 -59.97 -52.49 -110.96
CA VAL A 817 -60.10 -53.82 -111.58
C VAL A 817 -61.06 -53.79 -112.77
N SER A 818 -61.04 -54.83 -113.61
CA SER A 818 -61.85 -54.85 -114.84
C SER A 818 -62.46 -56.21 -115.16
N VAL A 819 -63.69 -56.21 -115.65
CA VAL A 819 -64.38 -57.38 -116.20
C VAL A 819 -64.54 -57.19 -117.71
N THR A 820 -63.89 -58.04 -118.51
CA THR A 820 -63.71 -57.83 -119.94
C THR A 820 -64.55 -58.79 -120.79
N PHE A 821 -64.73 -58.44 -122.06
CA PHE A 821 -65.55 -59.21 -123.00
C PHE A 821 -64.81 -60.48 -123.48
N ASP A 822 -65.52 -61.61 -123.53
CA ASP A 822 -65.00 -62.88 -124.07
C ASP A 822 -65.10 -62.88 -125.60
N LYS A 823 -66.26 -63.24 -126.15
CA LYS A 823 -66.48 -63.37 -127.60
C LYS A 823 -67.97 -63.45 -127.94
N VAL A 824 -68.35 -63.03 -129.15
CA VAL A 824 -69.70 -63.31 -129.68
C VAL A 824 -69.96 -64.79 -129.95
N PHE A 825 -71.23 -65.18 -129.88
CA PHE A 825 -71.72 -66.53 -130.24
C PHE A 825 -72.85 -66.43 -131.28
N PRO A 826 -72.52 -66.32 -132.59
CA PRO A 826 -73.53 -66.15 -133.64
C PRO A 826 -74.45 -67.38 -133.86
N PRO A 827 -75.69 -67.18 -134.31
CA PRO A 827 -76.61 -68.28 -134.60
C PRO A 827 -76.17 -69.12 -135.83
N ASN A 828 -76.22 -70.46 -135.70
CA ASN A 828 -75.71 -71.36 -136.74
C ASN A 828 -76.60 -71.48 -138.00
N ALA A 829 -77.86 -71.07 -137.91
CA ALA A 829 -78.83 -71.10 -139.01
C ALA A 829 -79.95 -70.08 -138.78
N PHE A 830 -80.61 -69.64 -139.85
CA PHE A 830 -81.76 -68.74 -139.82
C PHE A 830 -82.70 -69.00 -141.01
N SER A 831 -83.93 -68.48 -140.96
CA SER A 831 -84.90 -68.63 -142.05
C SER A 831 -85.72 -67.36 -142.29
N PRO A 832 -85.66 -66.74 -143.49
CA PRO A 832 -86.44 -65.54 -143.80
C PRO A 832 -87.95 -65.71 -143.64
N ASN A 833 -88.44 -66.96 -143.71
CA ASN A 833 -89.85 -67.34 -143.52
C ASN A 833 -90.20 -67.74 -142.07
N ALA A 834 -89.27 -67.61 -141.11
CA ALA A 834 -89.48 -68.08 -139.74
C ALA A 834 -90.72 -67.45 -139.07
N ALA A 835 -91.36 -68.22 -138.19
CA ALA A 835 -92.54 -67.76 -137.47
C ALA A 835 -92.22 -66.59 -136.53
N LYS A 836 -91.07 -66.64 -135.84
CA LYS A 836 -90.51 -65.51 -135.10
C LYS A 836 -89.80 -64.55 -136.04
N VAL A 837 -89.82 -63.26 -135.72
CA VAL A 837 -89.12 -62.22 -136.51
C VAL A 837 -87.61 -62.29 -136.28
N GLU A 838 -87.18 -62.59 -135.05
CA GLU A 838 -85.78 -62.73 -134.63
C GLU A 838 -85.01 -63.77 -135.47
N ASP A 839 -85.68 -64.86 -135.86
CA ASP A 839 -85.10 -65.97 -136.63
C ASP A 839 -85.03 -65.68 -138.16
N ARG A 840 -85.48 -64.49 -138.61
CA ARG A 840 -85.56 -64.14 -140.06
C ARG A 840 -84.31 -63.54 -140.63
N GLU A 841 -83.38 -63.13 -139.79
CA GLU A 841 -82.11 -62.55 -140.21
C GLU A 841 -80.96 -63.19 -139.44
N PHE A 842 -79.81 -63.34 -140.10
CA PHE A 842 -78.56 -63.63 -139.41
C PHE A 842 -77.98 -62.33 -138.86
N ARG A 843 -78.28 -62.04 -137.59
CA ARG A 843 -77.77 -60.90 -136.82
C ARG A 843 -76.74 -61.36 -135.80
N ILE A 844 -75.69 -60.56 -135.59
CA ILE A 844 -74.74 -60.71 -134.47
C ILE A 844 -74.86 -59.43 -133.63
N HIS A 845 -75.26 -59.58 -132.38
CA HIS A 845 -75.50 -58.47 -131.45
C HIS A 845 -75.08 -58.88 -130.03
N SER A 846 -74.40 -58.00 -129.30
CA SER A 846 -74.07 -58.16 -127.89
C SER A 846 -73.81 -56.79 -127.26
N GLU A 847 -74.29 -56.58 -126.03
CA GLU A 847 -74.18 -55.30 -125.31
C GLU A 847 -72.72 -54.90 -125.05
N GLY A 848 -71.82 -55.87 -124.89
CA GLY A 848 -70.37 -55.62 -124.74
C GLY A 848 -69.65 -55.15 -126.01
N ILE A 849 -70.36 -54.99 -127.15
CA ILE A 849 -69.79 -54.53 -128.42
C ILE A 849 -70.25 -53.11 -128.73
N VAL A 850 -69.32 -52.25 -129.15
CA VAL A 850 -69.65 -50.94 -129.72
C VAL A 850 -69.81 -51.01 -131.23
N ASN A 851 -70.74 -50.21 -131.79
CA ASN A 851 -70.93 -50.11 -133.24
C ASN A 851 -69.74 -49.42 -133.95
N GLU A 852 -68.90 -48.68 -133.23
CA GLU A 852 -67.68 -48.10 -133.79
C GLU A 852 -66.67 -49.21 -134.13
N GLY A 853 -66.31 -49.32 -135.42
CA GLY A 853 -65.47 -50.41 -135.92
C GLY A 853 -66.17 -51.78 -136.06
N TYR A 854 -67.47 -51.89 -135.76
CA TYR A 854 -68.25 -53.08 -136.09
C TYR A 854 -68.34 -53.28 -137.62
N LYS A 855 -68.09 -54.50 -138.08
CA LYS A 855 -68.17 -54.86 -139.50
C LYS A 855 -68.46 -56.34 -139.70
N LEU A 856 -69.70 -56.66 -140.07
CA LEU A 856 -70.14 -58.00 -140.46
C LEU A 856 -70.17 -58.13 -141.99
N LEU A 857 -69.53 -59.17 -142.53
CA LEU A 857 -69.52 -59.53 -143.95
C LEU A 857 -70.02 -60.96 -144.15
N ILE A 858 -70.93 -61.18 -145.09
CA ILE A 858 -71.41 -62.51 -145.50
C ILE A 858 -70.97 -62.80 -146.94
N PHE A 859 -70.43 -64.00 -147.14
CA PHE A 859 -69.85 -64.44 -148.40
C PHE A 859 -70.61 -65.63 -148.98
N ASN A 860 -70.87 -65.62 -150.29
CA ASN A 860 -71.37 -66.79 -151.00
C ASN A 860 -70.26 -67.86 -151.18
N ARG A 861 -70.63 -69.03 -151.72
CA ARG A 861 -69.69 -70.15 -151.95
C ARG A 861 -68.51 -69.85 -152.89
N TRP A 862 -68.53 -68.72 -153.60
CA TRP A 862 -67.46 -68.26 -154.49
C TRP A 862 -66.55 -67.21 -153.85
N GLY A 863 -66.82 -66.81 -152.60
CA GLY A 863 -66.07 -65.77 -151.89
C GLY A 863 -66.52 -64.34 -152.19
N GLU A 864 -67.68 -64.16 -152.82
CA GLU A 864 -68.23 -62.83 -153.11
C GLU A 864 -69.08 -62.33 -151.93
N VAL A 865 -68.89 -61.07 -151.51
CA VAL A 865 -69.68 -60.45 -150.44
C VAL A 865 -71.11 -60.19 -150.92
N ILE A 866 -72.07 -60.91 -150.35
CA ILE A 866 -73.51 -60.79 -150.66
C ILE A 866 -74.27 -59.91 -149.66
N PHE A 867 -73.74 -59.72 -148.46
CA PHE A 867 -74.26 -58.81 -147.45
C PHE A 867 -73.11 -58.20 -146.65
N GLU A 868 -73.26 -56.94 -146.26
CA GLU A 868 -72.35 -56.21 -145.39
C GLU A 868 -73.14 -55.33 -144.43
N SER A 869 -72.72 -55.26 -143.17
CA SER A 869 -73.27 -54.33 -142.18
C SER A 869 -72.16 -53.75 -141.32
N ASN A 870 -72.23 -52.45 -141.07
CA ASN A 870 -71.37 -51.76 -140.09
C ASN A 870 -72.13 -51.42 -138.80
N SER A 871 -73.19 -52.18 -138.49
CA SER A 871 -73.93 -52.08 -137.23
C SER A 871 -74.55 -53.41 -136.82
N GLN A 872 -74.61 -53.65 -135.52
CA GLN A 872 -75.32 -54.77 -134.89
C GLN A 872 -76.83 -54.77 -135.18
N GLU A 873 -77.38 -53.62 -135.57
CA GLU A 873 -78.82 -53.45 -135.81
C GLU A 873 -79.34 -53.98 -137.15
N ASN A 874 -78.45 -54.42 -138.04
CA ASN A 874 -78.83 -54.95 -139.36
C ASN A 874 -78.25 -56.36 -139.53
N GLY A 875 -79.11 -57.37 -139.46
CA GLY A 875 -78.77 -58.74 -139.83
C GLY A 875 -79.00 -59.00 -141.33
N TRP A 876 -78.50 -60.14 -141.79
CA TRP A 876 -78.70 -60.59 -143.17
C TRP A 876 -80.03 -61.36 -143.29
N ASP A 877 -81.00 -60.81 -144.02
CA ASP A 877 -82.36 -61.37 -144.22
C ASP A 877 -82.44 -62.48 -145.30
N GLY A 878 -81.30 -63.00 -145.75
CA GLY A 878 -81.24 -64.00 -146.83
C GLY A 878 -81.34 -63.44 -148.24
N THR A 879 -81.43 -62.12 -148.44
CA THR A 879 -81.37 -61.51 -149.78
C THR A 879 -79.93 -61.25 -150.24
N MET A 880 -79.67 -61.30 -151.55
CA MET A 880 -78.40 -60.90 -152.14
C MET A 880 -78.43 -59.42 -152.53
N LYS A 881 -77.26 -58.80 -152.81
CA LYS A 881 -77.14 -57.38 -153.22
C LYS A 881 -78.00 -56.96 -154.44
N ASN A 882 -78.54 -57.90 -155.21
CA ASN A 882 -79.44 -57.62 -156.34
C ASN A 882 -80.94 -57.61 -155.95
N GLY A 883 -81.28 -57.89 -154.70
CA GLY A 883 -82.66 -57.97 -154.18
C GLY A 883 -83.33 -59.34 -154.32
N ASP A 884 -82.69 -60.32 -154.96
CA ASP A 884 -83.20 -61.69 -155.02
C ASP A 884 -82.83 -62.46 -153.74
N PHE A 885 -83.68 -63.42 -153.34
CA PHE A 885 -83.33 -64.37 -152.28
C PHE A 885 -82.13 -65.23 -152.68
N ALA A 886 -81.15 -65.34 -151.78
CA ALA A 886 -80.03 -66.24 -151.93
C ALA A 886 -80.51 -67.70 -151.85
N PRO A 887 -79.91 -68.66 -152.58
CA PRO A 887 -80.28 -70.07 -152.47
C PRO A 887 -80.11 -70.64 -151.06
N ALA A 888 -80.97 -71.58 -150.64
CA ALA A 888 -80.74 -72.32 -149.40
C ALA A 888 -79.37 -73.02 -149.41
N GLY A 889 -78.59 -72.87 -148.33
CA GLY A 889 -77.21 -73.33 -148.30
C GLY A 889 -76.41 -72.76 -147.12
N VAL A 890 -75.11 -73.08 -147.08
CA VAL A 890 -74.18 -72.60 -146.05
C VAL A 890 -73.36 -71.43 -146.60
N TYR A 891 -73.25 -70.37 -145.81
CA TYR A 891 -72.60 -69.10 -146.12
C TYR A 891 -71.54 -68.80 -145.07
N SER A 892 -70.39 -68.28 -145.49
CA SER A 892 -69.34 -67.88 -144.55
C SER A 892 -69.56 -66.46 -144.06
N TRP A 893 -69.27 -66.19 -142.79
CA TRP A 893 -69.32 -64.86 -142.21
C TRP A 893 -67.98 -64.48 -141.57
N VAL A 894 -67.66 -63.20 -141.58
CA VAL A 894 -66.54 -62.59 -140.85
C VAL A 894 -67.08 -61.36 -140.13
N ILE A 895 -66.68 -61.18 -138.86
CA ILE A 895 -66.99 -60.00 -138.05
C ILE A 895 -65.71 -59.40 -137.48
N GLU A 896 -65.55 -58.09 -137.58
CA GLU A 896 -64.62 -57.30 -136.76
C GLU A 896 -65.45 -56.39 -135.85
N TYR A 897 -65.01 -56.14 -134.62
CA TYR A 897 -65.67 -55.20 -133.70
C TYR A 897 -64.70 -54.71 -132.61
N TYR A 898 -65.08 -53.65 -131.89
CA TYR A 898 -64.46 -53.29 -130.61
C TYR A 898 -65.39 -53.64 -129.47
N ASP A 899 -64.85 -54.04 -128.32
CA ASP A 899 -65.63 -54.12 -127.10
C ASP A 899 -65.76 -52.74 -126.42
N PHE A 900 -66.59 -52.68 -125.38
CA PHE A 900 -66.84 -51.47 -124.60
C PHE A 900 -65.62 -50.92 -123.84
N LEU A 901 -64.55 -51.73 -123.65
CA LEU A 901 -63.28 -51.30 -123.07
C LEU A 901 -62.30 -50.74 -124.13
N GLY A 902 -62.65 -50.88 -125.41
CA GLY A 902 -61.85 -50.42 -126.55
C GLY A 902 -60.87 -51.44 -127.10
N GLU A 903 -60.96 -52.72 -126.71
CA GLU A 903 -60.14 -53.78 -127.32
C GLU A 903 -60.72 -54.24 -128.66
N LYS A 904 -59.86 -54.51 -129.65
CA LYS A 904 -60.30 -54.94 -130.98
C LYS A 904 -60.39 -56.47 -131.08
N HIS A 905 -61.57 -56.94 -131.48
CA HIS A 905 -61.87 -58.36 -131.71
C HIS A 905 -62.13 -58.65 -133.19
N ALA A 906 -61.89 -59.90 -133.60
CA ALA A 906 -62.22 -60.40 -134.93
C ALA A 906 -62.57 -61.89 -134.90
N GLN A 907 -63.64 -62.29 -135.59
CA GLN A 907 -64.09 -63.68 -135.66
C GLN A 907 -64.62 -64.05 -137.04
N GLN A 908 -64.73 -65.36 -137.30
CA GLN A 908 -65.28 -65.89 -138.55
C GLN A 908 -65.98 -67.23 -138.30
N GLY A 909 -66.92 -67.58 -139.17
CA GLY A 909 -67.66 -68.83 -139.09
C GLY A 909 -68.57 -69.06 -140.29
N THR A 910 -69.59 -69.89 -140.11
CA THR A 910 -70.59 -70.19 -141.14
C THR A 910 -72.00 -70.12 -140.59
N VAL A 911 -72.96 -69.74 -141.42
CA VAL A 911 -74.40 -69.75 -141.14
C VAL A 911 -75.14 -70.52 -142.23
N THR A 912 -76.19 -71.27 -141.86
CA THR A 912 -77.06 -71.98 -142.81
C THR A 912 -78.34 -71.20 -143.08
N LEU A 913 -78.59 -70.84 -144.34
CA LEU A 913 -79.84 -70.24 -144.82
C LEU A 913 -80.81 -71.36 -145.26
N ILE A 914 -82.03 -71.33 -144.72
CA ILE A 914 -83.15 -72.24 -145.07
C ILE A 914 -84.46 -71.46 -145.29
N PHE A 915 -85.38 -71.98 -146.11
CA PHE A 915 -86.67 -71.34 -146.45
C PHE A 915 -87.88 -72.15 -145.98
#